data_AF-A0A3D0GVI6-F1
#
_entry.id   AF-A0A3D0GVI6-F1
#
_cell.length_a   1.000
_cell.length_b   1.000
_cell.length_c   1.000
_cell.angle_alpha   90.00
_cell.angle_beta   90.00
_cell.angle_gamma   90.00
#
_symmetry.space_group_name_H-M   'P 1'
#
loop_
_entity.id
_entity.type
_entity.pdbx_description
1 polymer ?
#
loop_
_entity_poly.entity_id
_entity_poly.type
_entity_poly.pdbx_seq_one_letter_code
_entity_poly.pdbx_strand_id
1 'polypeptide(L)'
;MRKYYRPLALVMAVMLIACGKKDIKVDSTSTNAVQTTKADVVSITDAPQTTAAKKEKVRALNCIDDTSGKYYAQDVVYLRDNLVCLTYHNKKNNLFYVVDAMTDSLLHSYKSGPYDQCLGLTQDDRLILFDTINYTIRAVSEDGKASTIYKNYCYLPSASSDGRYVYCIKDDNEVLSIDLDGNTKTLFTAGIRCDVYAYDIDKNLVSYVCEGENLKTGKDFAIASMPDNTISYCTPFINDTYIPSSDGLFWRGHDFDDKYYVRFFGYDANLSSDYYEVSEDTNIFYDPASAACVLTDYVTTLSNDTKASGYTLLDLSTGITYDLTPICNKDSFCTVTKIKGTSSYVVVSPGQEHEVMVIDTKLYEGTKLAPFSPNVSVADNHHCSDSLSQAKAKASEIEAKYGITILIGNEILDLGDTKYYEIISGEAVDREAPNDIYIDALNVIDNALATYPEGFFKVFKTFANKGGLRFSLVDDMNSLKYDTFQAAGLTYKTNGWYNIVLDYDYVTVDTIEHEVWHAVEQRIEMEDPDAFECEAWDALNPPDFHYSSDFDNYKDNYEDNNRYILDYLLYNDNTYYDPNNVYFVEQYSTTTGNEDRATLIEYFDDFAMVKDYPALQKKLEYMREKCIETFGYAYWEK
;
A
#
# COMPACT_ATOMS: atom_id res chain seq x y z
N MET A 1 15.49 28.29 14.15
CA MET A 1 14.34 29.02 13.57
C MET A 1 14.19 28.61 12.11
N ARG A 2 13.40 27.57 11.83
CA ARG A 2 12.63 27.33 10.60
C ARG A 2 11.70 26.16 10.92
N LYS A 3 10.42 26.47 11.02
CA LYS A 3 9.31 25.54 11.23
C LYS A 3 8.97 24.95 9.86
N TYR A 4 8.94 23.62 9.73
CA TYR A 4 8.29 22.96 8.60
C TYR A 4 7.28 21.95 9.11
N TYR A 5 6.09 22.06 8.54
CA TYR A 5 4.86 21.34 8.83
C TYR A 5 5.03 19.84 8.59
N ARG A 6 4.60 19.00 9.54
CA ARG A 6 4.36 17.56 9.33
C ARG A 6 2.93 17.38 8.78
N PRO A 7 2.71 16.48 7.81
CA PRO A 7 1.38 16.27 7.24
C PRO A 7 0.46 15.63 8.29
N LEU A 8 -0.79 16.12 8.31
CA LEU A 8 -1.86 15.68 9.19
C LEU A 8 -2.17 14.18 8.98
N ALA A 9 -1.93 13.36 10.00
CA ALA A 9 -2.76 12.18 10.22
C ALA A 9 -4.16 12.69 10.58
N LEU A 10 -5.09 12.60 9.64
CA LEU A 10 -6.47 13.04 9.80
C LEU A 10 -7.26 12.03 10.65
N VAL A 11 -6.96 11.95 11.95
CA VAL A 11 -7.90 11.45 12.96
C VAL A 11 -8.52 12.68 13.62
N MET A 12 -9.54 13.26 12.98
CA MET A 12 -10.19 14.44 13.52
C MET A 12 -11.28 14.06 14.53
N ALA A 13 -10.89 14.08 15.81
CA ALA A 13 -11.80 14.32 16.90
C ALA A 13 -12.31 15.78 16.85
N VAL A 14 -13.62 15.93 16.57
CA VAL A 14 -14.56 16.95 17.06
C VAL A 14 -14.14 18.43 17.08
N MET A 15 -14.77 19.26 16.21
CA MET A 15 -15.20 20.61 16.58
C MET A 15 -16.59 20.95 16.02
N LEU A 16 -17.60 20.87 16.90
CA LEU A 16 -18.90 21.51 16.77
C LEU A 16 -18.83 22.95 17.31
N ILE A 17 -19.03 23.96 16.46
CA ILE A 17 -19.47 25.29 16.89
C ILE A 17 -20.90 25.50 16.38
N ALA A 18 -21.83 25.56 17.33
CA ALA A 18 -23.23 25.94 17.12
C ALA A 18 -23.41 27.45 17.31
N CYS A 19 -24.29 28.09 16.51
CA CYS A 19 -25.46 28.86 16.98
C CYS A 19 -26.01 29.82 15.90
N GLY A 20 -27.34 29.83 15.73
CA GLY A 20 -28.02 30.90 15.00
C GLY A 20 -29.52 30.70 14.78
N LYS A 21 -30.32 30.49 15.85
CA LYS A 21 -31.77 30.69 15.77
C LYS A 21 -32.05 32.15 15.36
N LYS A 22 -32.82 32.35 14.29
CA LYS A 22 -33.58 33.57 14.09
C LYS A 22 -35.02 33.22 13.78
N ASP A 23 -35.88 33.63 14.71
CA ASP A 23 -37.33 33.65 14.57
C ASP A 23 -37.73 34.38 13.28
N ILE A 24 -38.51 33.73 12.43
CA ILE A 24 -39.39 34.43 11.49
C ILE A 24 -40.80 33.92 11.71
N LYS A 25 -41.65 34.88 12.10
CA LYS A 25 -43.08 34.75 12.33
C LYS A 25 -43.81 34.30 11.08
N VAL A 26 -44.76 33.40 11.34
CA VAL A 26 -46.02 33.14 10.63
C VAL A 26 -46.45 34.28 9.70
N ASP A 27 -46.80 33.92 8.46
CA ASP A 27 -48.00 34.49 7.86
C ASP A 27 -48.83 33.43 7.13
N SER A 28 -50.14 33.58 7.30
CA SER A 28 -51.22 32.67 6.96
C SER A 28 -51.69 32.81 5.51
N THR A 29 -52.18 31.72 4.91
CA THR A 29 -53.38 31.65 4.02
C THR A 29 -53.46 30.23 3.43
N SER A 30 -54.32 29.37 3.97
CA SER A 30 -55.64 29.00 3.43
C SER A 30 -55.63 28.37 2.03
N THR A 31 -56.01 27.09 1.93
CA THR A 31 -57.24 26.66 1.22
C THR A 31 -57.55 25.17 1.41
N ASN A 32 -58.73 24.92 2.01
CA ASN A 32 -59.76 23.90 1.74
C ASN A 32 -59.32 22.46 1.42
N ALA A 33 -59.50 21.49 2.32
CA ALA A 33 -60.76 20.81 2.69
C ALA A 33 -61.30 19.83 1.63
N VAL A 34 -61.30 18.53 1.94
CA VAL A 34 -62.46 17.62 1.78
C VAL A 34 -62.38 16.53 2.85
N GLN A 35 -63.42 16.47 3.69
CA GLN A 35 -63.76 15.36 4.58
C GLN A 35 -64.44 14.23 3.79
N THR A 36 -64.30 12.98 4.22
CA THR A 36 -65.43 12.01 4.21
C THR A 36 -65.23 10.88 5.22
N THR A 37 -65.99 11.04 6.31
CA THR A 37 -66.66 10.12 7.24
C THR A 37 -66.49 8.58 7.23
N LYS A 38 -66.29 8.08 8.46
CA LYS A 38 -66.57 6.77 9.12
C LYS A 38 -67.74 5.90 8.58
N ALA A 39 -67.62 4.57 8.67
CA ALA A 39 -68.21 3.74 9.76
C ALA A 39 -68.07 2.20 9.57
N ASP A 40 -67.79 1.53 10.70
CA ASP A 40 -67.75 0.12 11.15
C ASP A 40 -68.54 -0.99 10.41
N VAL A 41 -67.99 -2.22 10.34
CA VAL A 41 -68.63 -3.51 10.71
C VAL A 41 -67.59 -4.63 11.03
N VAL A 42 -67.67 -5.11 12.28
CA VAL A 42 -67.45 -6.42 12.94
C VAL A 42 -66.79 -7.64 12.21
N SER A 43 -65.89 -8.25 12.98
CA SER A 43 -65.10 -9.50 12.93
C SER A 43 -65.70 -10.81 12.36
N ILE A 44 -64.84 -11.63 11.74
CA ILE A 44 -64.81 -13.10 11.92
C ILE A 44 -63.34 -13.56 11.94
N THR A 45 -63.05 -14.41 12.91
CA THR A 45 -61.80 -15.13 13.21
C THR A 45 -61.32 -16.04 12.08
N ASP A 46 -60.03 -15.99 11.75
CA ASP A 46 -59.28 -17.13 11.21
C ASP A 46 -57.88 -17.21 11.84
N ALA A 47 -57.46 -18.46 12.06
CA ALA A 47 -56.25 -18.91 12.73
C ALA A 47 -54.95 -18.35 12.10
N PRO A 48 -53.81 -18.32 12.83
CA PRO A 48 -52.62 -17.60 12.40
C PRO A 48 -52.03 -18.25 11.15
N GLN A 49 -52.29 -17.64 9.99
CA GLN A 49 -51.37 -17.78 8.88
C GLN A 49 -50.07 -17.11 9.33
N THR A 50 -49.05 -17.94 9.53
CA THR A 50 -47.65 -17.51 9.58
C THR A 50 -47.33 -16.83 8.25
N THR A 51 -47.64 -15.54 8.18
CA THR A 51 -47.07 -14.65 7.18
C THR A 51 -45.58 -14.61 7.49
N ALA A 52 -44.80 -15.26 6.63
CA ALA A 52 -43.38 -14.96 6.53
C ALA A 52 -43.27 -13.44 6.42
N ALA A 53 -42.76 -12.80 7.47
CA ALA A 53 -42.59 -11.36 7.52
C ALA A 53 -41.86 -10.96 6.23
N LYS A 54 -42.43 -10.02 5.46
CA LYS A 54 -41.68 -9.33 4.42
C LYS A 54 -40.40 -8.84 5.10
N LYS A 55 -39.25 -9.41 4.75
CA LYS A 55 -37.97 -8.88 5.22
C LYS A 55 -37.91 -7.44 4.70
N GLU A 56 -38.07 -6.47 5.59
CA GLU A 56 -37.88 -5.07 5.24
C GLU A 56 -36.42 -4.90 4.82
N LYS A 57 -36.20 -4.17 3.71
CA LYS A 57 -34.85 -3.94 3.16
C LYS A 57 -33.94 -3.24 4.16
N VAL A 58 -34.54 -2.40 5.01
CA VAL A 58 -33.91 -1.64 6.09
C VAL A 58 -34.73 -1.86 7.34
N ARG A 59 -34.04 -2.13 8.44
CA ARG A 59 -34.66 -2.27 9.76
C ARG A 59 -34.02 -1.28 10.72
N ALA A 60 -34.82 -0.44 11.37
CA ALA A 60 -34.31 0.39 12.47
C ALA A 60 -33.92 -0.49 13.67
N LEU A 61 -32.83 -0.14 14.36
CA LEU A 61 -32.54 -0.67 15.69
C LEU A 61 -33.31 0.15 16.71
N ASN A 62 -34.31 -0.45 17.35
CA ASN A 62 -35.21 0.22 18.28
C ASN A 62 -34.93 -0.12 19.75
N CYS A 63 -33.95 -1.00 20.02
CA CYS A 63 -33.53 -1.34 21.37
C CYS A 63 -32.91 -0.17 22.16
N ILE A 64 -32.62 0.95 21.49
CA ILE A 64 -32.14 2.18 22.10
C ILE A 64 -33.26 3.22 22.05
N ASP A 65 -33.77 3.59 23.23
CA ASP A 65 -34.72 4.69 23.39
C ASP A 65 -33.99 5.90 23.98
N ASP A 66 -33.41 6.75 23.11
CA ASP A 66 -32.99 8.10 23.49
C ASP A 66 -33.91 9.16 22.89
N THR A 67 -35.19 9.09 23.24
CA THR A 67 -36.20 10.10 22.95
C THR A 67 -35.93 11.48 23.57
N SER A 68 -34.83 11.63 24.34
CA SER A 68 -34.53 12.90 25.04
C SER A 68 -33.96 13.98 24.12
N GLY A 69 -33.47 13.61 22.93
CA GLY A 69 -32.81 14.51 21.98
C GLY A 69 -31.52 15.16 22.51
N LYS A 70 -30.93 14.60 23.57
CA LYS A 70 -29.73 15.14 24.23
C LYS A 70 -28.43 14.54 23.73
N TYR A 71 -28.51 13.38 23.11
CA TYR A 71 -27.41 12.73 22.42
C TYR A 71 -27.83 12.47 20.98
N TYR A 72 -26.83 12.34 20.11
CA TYR A 72 -27.01 11.88 18.75
C TYR A 72 -26.08 10.69 18.55
N ALA A 73 -26.55 9.69 17.81
CA ALA A 73 -25.70 8.59 17.39
C ALA A 73 -24.54 9.15 16.57
N GLN A 74 -23.32 8.72 16.87
CA GLN A 74 -22.10 9.23 16.25
C GLN A 74 -21.35 8.13 15.48
N ASP A 75 -21.26 6.95 16.06
CA ASP A 75 -20.36 5.91 15.56
C ASP A 75 -20.84 4.50 15.90
N VAL A 76 -20.33 3.50 15.17
CA VAL A 76 -20.60 2.08 15.40
C VAL A 76 -19.32 1.27 15.23
N VAL A 77 -19.04 0.37 16.19
CA VAL A 77 -17.86 -0.51 16.18
C VAL A 77 -18.30 -1.96 16.27
N TYR A 78 -17.85 -2.81 15.34
CA TYR A 78 -18.03 -4.26 15.46
C TYR A 78 -17.23 -4.82 16.65
N LEU A 79 -17.85 -5.69 17.44
CA LEU A 79 -17.21 -6.31 18.61
C LEU A 79 -16.88 -7.78 18.33
N ARG A 80 -17.92 -8.63 18.26
CA ARG A 80 -17.84 -10.07 18.00
C ARG A 80 -19.21 -10.60 17.63
N ASP A 81 -19.29 -11.71 16.89
CA ASP A 81 -20.53 -12.35 16.47
C ASP A 81 -21.51 -11.36 15.80
N ASN A 82 -22.65 -11.08 16.44
CA ASN A 82 -23.64 -10.09 16.00
C ASN A 82 -23.58 -8.79 16.81
N LEU A 83 -22.59 -8.66 17.70
CA LEU A 83 -22.51 -7.57 18.67
C LEU A 83 -21.78 -6.38 18.06
N VAL A 84 -22.40 -5.22 18.21
CA VAL A 84 -21.80 -3.92 17.88
C VAL A 84 -21.91 -2.99 19.08
N CYS A 85 -20.97 -2.05 19.18
CA CYS A 85 -21.05 -0.93 20.10
C CYS A 85 -21.50 0.32 19.37
N LEU A 86 -22.65 0.88 19.76
CA LEU A 86 -23.16 2.15 19.26
C LEU A 86 -22.73 3.28 20.19
N THR A 87 -22.10 4.31 19.64
CA THR A 87 -21.64 5.48 20.38
C THR A 87 -22.62 6.64 20.17
N TYR A 88 -23.15 7.16 21.27
CA TYR A 88 -24.01 8.33 21.31
C TYR A 88 -23.27 9.47 22.02
N HIS A 89 -23.12 10.61 21.34
CA HIS A 89 -22.27 11.70 21.81
C HIS A 89 -23.06 12.90 22.29
N ASN A 90 -22.52 13.57 23.32
CA ASN A 90 -22.77 14.98 23.54
C ASN A 90 -21.52 15.69 24.06
N LYS A 91 -21.60 17.03 24.15
CA LYS A 91 -20.47 17.89 24.58
C LYS A 91 -19.83 17.54 25.93
N LYS A 92 -20.47 16.71 26.77
CA LYS A 92 -20.00 16.40 28.13
C LYS A 92 -19.57 14.95 28.30
N ASN A 93 -20.24 14.01 27.65
CA ASN A 93 -20.00 12.59 27.86
C ASN A 93 -20.48 11.76 26.66
N ASN A 94 -19.90 10.57 26.51
CA ASN A 94 -20.32 9.56 25.54
C ASN A 94 -21.17 8.49 26.25
N LEU A 95 -22.17 7.97 25.54
CA LEU A 95 -22.91 6.77 25.89
C LEU A 95 -22.55 5.69 24.89
N PHE A 96 -22.25 4.49 25.37
CA PHE A 96 -21.92 3.34 24.56
C PHE A 96 -22.95 2.25 24.81
N TYR A 97 -23.58 1.75 23.76
CA TYR A 97 -24.58 0.69 23.84
C TYR A 97 -24.06 -0.54 23.11
N VAL A 98 -23.87 -1.64 23.85
CA VAL A 98 -23.56 -2.94 23.26
C VAL A 98 -24.88 -3.61 22.91
N VAL A 99 -25.10 -3.82 21.61
CA VAL A 99 -26.35 -4.35 21.07
C VAL A 99 -26.08 -5.58 20.21
N ASP A 100 -26.97 -6.56 20.28
CA ASP A 100 -27.07 -7.58 19.24
C ASP A 100 -27.86 -6.97 18.07
N ALA A 101 -27.12 -6.65 17.00
CA ALA A 101 -27.67 -5.98 15.84
C ALA A 101 -28.63 -6.87 15.03
N MET A 102 -28.61 -8.20 15.22
CA MET A 102 -29.49 -9.12 14.52
C MET A 102 -30.79 -9.33 15.27
N THR A 103 -30.76 -9.38 16.60
CA THR A 103 -31.98 -9.53 17.42
C THR A 103 -32.61 -8.21 17.85
N ASP A 104 -31.95 -7.06 17.59
CA ASP A 104 -32.36 -5.74 18.11
C ASP A 104 -32.52 -5.78 19.63
N SER A 105 -31.45 -6.21 20.30
CA SER A 105 -31.43 -6.39 21.76
C SER A 105 -30.29 -5.61 22.38
N LEU A 106 -30.62 -4.73 23.33
CA LEU A 106 -29.64 -4.05 24.16
C LEU A 106 -29.12 -5.03 25.21
N LEU A 107 -27.80 -5.21 25.25
CA LEU A 107 -27.14 -6.07 26.22
C LEU A 107 -26.58 -5.25 27.38
N HIS A 108 -25.80 -4.21 27.06
CA HIS A 108 -25.14 -3.36 28.06
C HIS A 108 -25.13 -1.90 27.63
N SER A 109 -25.10 -1.00 28.62
CA SER A 109 -24.90 0.43 28.41
C SER A 109 -23.81 0.97 29.31
N TYR A 110 -22.92 1.80 28.74
CA TYR A 110 -21.81 2.40 29.46
C TYR A 110 -21.84 3.92 29.27
N LYS A 111 -21.38 4.64 30.29
CA LYS A 111 -21.23 6.09 30.24
C LYS A 111 -19.79 6.47 30.54
N SER A 112 -19.18 7.24 29.66
CA SER A 112 -17.80 7.68 29.83
C SER A 112 -17.57 9.13 29.39
N GLY A 113 -16.32 9.59 29.46
CA GLY A 113 -15.92 10.93 29.06
C GLY A 113 -16.15 11.20 27.57
N PRO A 114 -16.12 12.48 27.15
CA PRO A 114 -16.41 12.86 25.76
C PRO A 114 -15.27 12.51 24.79
N TYR A 115 -14.11 12.10 25.32
CA TYR A 115 -12.90 11.75 24.57
C TYR A 115 -12.64 10.24 24.51
N ASP A 116 -13.52 9.45 25.11
CA ASP A 116 -13.41 7.99 25.09
C ASP A 116 -13.91 7.45 23.76
N GLN A 117 -13.17 6.49 23.20
CA GLN A 117 -13.53 5.72 22.02
C GLN A 117 -13.67 4.24 22.39
N CYS A 118 -14.63 3.55 21.80
CA CYS A 118 -14.77 2.10 21.94
C CYS A 118 -13.73 1.41 21.04
N LEU A 119 -12.94 0.50 21.62
CA LEU A 119 -11.99 -0.33 20.88
C LEU A 119 -12.50 -1.75 20.64
N GLY A 120 -13.36 -2.25 21.53
CA GLY A 120 -13.82 -3.64 21.49
C GLY A 120 -14.39 -4.10 22.83
N LEU A 121 -14.55 -5.41 22.95
CA LEU A 121 -15.14 -6.06 24.12
C LEU A 121 -14.20 -7.14 24.64
N THR A 122 -14.00 -7.19 25.95
CA THR A 122 -13.27 -8.27 26.61
C THR A 122 -14.06 -9.59 26.58
N GLN A 123 -13.40 -10.70 26.91
CA GLN A 123 -14.06 -12.00 27.01
C GLN A 123 -15.17 -12.05 28.07
N ASP A 124 -15.02 -11.26 29.13
CA ASP A 124 -15.98 -11.12 30.24
C ASP A 124 -16.95 -9.95 30.06
N ASP A 125 -17.20 -9.53 28.81
CA ASP A 125 -18.19 -8.52 28.40
C ASP A 125 -17.95 -7.10 28.95
N ARG A 126 -16.74 -6.79 29.44
CA ARG A 126 -16.34 -5.41 29.75
C ARG A 126 -15.94 -4.67 28.47
N LEU A 127 -16.33 -3.41 28.36
CA LEU A 127 -16.02 -2.54 27.23
C LEU A 127 -14.57 -2.04 27.30
N ILE A 128 -13.82 -2.17 26.21
CA ILE A 128 -12.46 -1.63 26.11
C ILE A 128 -12.57 -0.21 25.56
N LEU A 129 -12.19 0.77 26.38
CA LEU A 129 -12.23 2.19 26.04
C LEU A 129 -10.82 2.78 25.95
N PHE A 130 -10.63 3.68 24.98
CA PHE A 130 -9.43 4.49 24.82
C PHE A 130 -9.71 5.96 25.07
N ASP A 131 -9.04 6.54 26.05
CA ASP A 131 -9.01 7.98 26.29
C ASP A 131 -7.98 8.63 25.36
N THR A 132 -8.48 9.28 24.31
CA THR A 132 -7.66 9.92 23.26
C THR A 132 -6.81 11.10 23.75
N ILE A 133 -7.12 11.70 24.90
CA ILE A 133 -6.37 12.82 25.46
C ILE A 133 -5.26 12.33 26.39
N ASN A 134 -5.57 11.33 27.22
CA ASN A 134 -4.64 10.82 28.22
C ASN A 134 -3.89 9.56 27.79
N TYR A 135 -4.11 9.07 26.56
CA TYR A 135 -3.52 7.84 26.02
C TYR A 135 -3.67 6.65 26.98
N THR A 136 -4.89 6.49 27.52
CA THR A 136 -5.16 5.47 28.54
C THR A 136 -6.19 4.46 28.02
N ILE A 137 -5.84 3.19 28.07
CA ILE A 137 -6.69 2.07 27.67
C ILE A 137 -7.26 1.41 28.93
N ARG A 138 -8.58 1.22 28.97
CA ARG A 138 -9.30 0.72 30.16
C ARG A 138 -10.33 -0.33 29.76
N ALA A 139 -10.48 -1.36 30.58
CA ALA A 139 -11.67 -2.19 30.56
C ALA A 139 -12.69 -1.63 31.56
N VAL A 140 -13.92 -1.40 31.11
CA VAL A 140 -15.00 -0.79 31.90
C VAL A 140 -16.16 -1.78 31.99
N SER A 141 -16.58 -2.09 33.21
CA SER A 141 -17.78 -2.88 33.48
C SER A 141 -19.03 -2.00 33.49
N GLU A 142 -20.19 -2.64 33.37
CA GLU A 142 -21.49 -1.96 33.26
C GLU A 142 -21.81 -1.06 34.48
N ASP A 143 -21.34 -1.44 35.68
CA ASP A 143 -21.46 -0.63 36.89
C ASP A 143 -20.53 0.60 36.92
N GLY A 144 -19.78 0.83 35.83
CA GLY A 144 -18.86 1.95 35.65
C GLY A 144 -17.51 1.76 36.34
N LYS A 145 -17.23 0.59 36.93
CA LYS A 145 -15.88 0.30 37.42
C LYS A 145 -14.95 0.12 36.22
N ALA A 146 -13.77 0.72 36.32
CA ALA A 146 -12.76 0.65 35.28
C ALA A 146 -11.45 0.09 35.84
N SER A 147 -10.82 -0.81 35.09
CA SER A 147 -9.43 -1.22 35.31
C SER A 147 -8.57 -0.69 34.17
N THR A 148 -7.49 0.01 34.50
CA THR A 148 -6.49 0.43 33.52
C THR A 148 -5.75 -0.79 32.99
N ILE A 149 -5.77 -0.96 31.66
CA ILE A 149 -4.99 -1.96 30.94
C ILE A 149 -3.62 -1.37 30.62
N TYR A 150 -3.62 -0.18 30.03
CA TYR A 150 -2.38 0.47 29.58
C TYR A 150 -2.46 1.97 29.76
N LYS A 151 -1.33 2.58 30.09
CA LYS A 151 -1.22 4.03 30.25
C LYS A 151 0.18 4.50 29.88
N ASN A 152 0.35 4.80 28.60
CA ASN A 152 1.51 5.47 28.03
C ASN A 152 1.10 6.00 26.65
N TYR A 153 1.93 6.88 26.08
CA TYR A 153 1.71 7.34 24.71
C TYR A 153 1.67 6.15 23.75
N CYS A 154 0.58 6.06 23.01
CA CYS A 154 0.42 5.14 21.88
C CYS A 154 -0.66 5.68 20.95
N TYR A 155 -0.60 5.32 19.67
CA TYR A 155 -1.59 5.73 18.69
C TYR A 155 -2.24 4.53 18.00
N LEU A 156 -3.42 4.78 17.42
CA LEU A 156 -4.30 3.82 16.74
C LEU A 156 -4.51 2.49 17.50
N PRO A 157 -4.93 2.54 18.77
CA PRO A 157 -5.18 1.31 19.50
C PRO A 157 -6.41 0.59 18.95
N SER A 158 -6.37 -0.74 18.90
CA SER A 158 -7.52 -1.57 18.52
C SER A 158 -7.50 -2.90 19.28
N ALA A 159 -8.68 -3.40 19.66
CA ALA A 159 -8.79 -4.66 20.40
C ALA A 159 -8.85 -5.85 19.44
N SER A 160 -8.32 -7.01 19.84
CA SER A 160 -8.57 -8.25 19.11
C SER A 160 -10.05 -8.61 19.15
N SER A 161 -10.52 -9.26 18.08
CA SER A 161 -11.88 -9.79 17.95
C SER A 161 -12.26 -10.78 19.08
N ASP A 162 -11.27 -11.50 19.61
CA ASP A 162 -11.41 -12.42 20.73
C ASP A 162 -11.37 -11.75 22.12
N GLY A 163 -11.14 -10.43 22.17
CA GLY A 163 -11.15 -9.62 23.38
C GLY A 163 -9.99 -9.89 24.35
N ARG A 164 -8.90 -10.54 23.92
CA ARG A 164 -7.76 -10.90 24.79
C ARG A 164 -6.63 -9.90 24.80
N TYR A 165 -6.48 -9.13 23.73
CA TYR A 165 -5.37 -8.22 23.55
C TYR A 165 -5.86 -6.88 23.01
N VAL A 166 -5.13 -5.83 23.36
CA VAL A 166 -5.16 -4.55 22.66
C VAL A 166 -3.80 -4.38 22.03
N TYR A 167 -3.77 -3.88 20.80
CA TYR A 167 -2.52 -3.53 20.17
C TYR A 167 -2.52 -2.05 19.91
N CYS A 168 -1.33 -1.48 19.85
CA CYS A 168 -1.14 -0.08 19.59
C CYS A 168 0.29 0.14 19.11
N ILE A 169 0.54 1.36 18.66
CA ILE A 169 1.84 1.73 18.13
C ILE A 169 2.53 2.66 19.12
N LYS A 170 3.78 2.35 19.40
CA LYS A 170 4.64 3.07 20.34
C LYS A 170 5.83 3.64 19.58
N ASP A 171 6.23 4.85 19.95
CA ASP A 171 7.45 5.54 19.49
C ASP A 171 7.64 5.62 17.96
N ASP A 172 6.55 5.67 17.20
CA ASP A 172 6.52 5.79 15.73
C ASP A 172 7.13 4.61 14.94
N ASN A 173 7.40 3.45 15.55
CA ASN A 173 7.94 2.28 14.83
C ASN A 173 7.76 0.91 15.53
N GLU A 174 7.23 0.88 16.75
CA GLU A 174 7.02 -0.37 17.49
C GLU A 174 5.53 -0.73 17.55
N VAL A 175 5.18 -1.93 17.06
CA VAL A 175 3.85 -2.52 17.25
C VAL A 175 3.87 -3.36 18.52
N LEU A 176 3.07 -2.95 19.50
CA LEU A 176 2.92 -3.63 20.77
C LEU A 176 1.62 -4.43 20.80
N SER A 177 1.67 -5.66 21.30
CA SER A 177 0.50 -6.28 21.92
C SER A 177 0.50 -6.02 23.42
N ILE A 178 -0.69 -5.83 23.97
CA ILE A 178 -0.94 -5.58 25.37
C ILE A 178 -2.06 -6.54 25.80
N ASP A 179 -1.77 -7.43 26.75
CA ASP A 179 -2.83 -8.27 27.33
C ASP A 179 -3.70 -7.47 28.31
N LEU A 180 -4.81 -8.06 28.77
CA LEU A 180 -5.74 -7.39 29.67
C LEU A 180 -5.16 -7.09 31.07
N ASP A 181 -4.04 -7.71 31.45
CA ASP A 181 -3.32 -7.44 32.69
C ASP A 181 -2.29 -6.29 32.52
N GLY A 182 -2.14 -5.79 31.30
CA GLY A 182 -1.22 -4.70 30.95
C GLY A 182 0.19 -5.16 30.61
N ASN A 183 0.43 -6.47 30.46
CA ASN A 183 1.72 -6.96 30.00
C ASN A 183 1.87 -6.68 28.51
N THR A 184 3.01 -6.10 28.15
CA THR A 184 3.31 -5.70 26.78
C THR A 184 4.30 -6.65 26.12
N LYS A 185 4.10 -6.95 24.85
CA LYS A 185 5.06 -7.65 24.00
C LYS A 185 5.22 -6.89 22.69
N THR A 186 6.45 -6.55 22.32
CA THR A 186 6.75 -6.05 20.97
C THR A 186 6.55 -7.20 19.99
N LEU A 187 5.64 -6.99 19.03
CA LEU A 187 5.37 -7.96 17.96
C LEU A 187 6.23 -7.68 16.74
N PHE A 188 6.48 -6.41 16.46
CA PHE A 188 7.22 -5.95 15.29
C PHE A 188 7.86 -4.59 15.60
N THR A 189 9.08 -4.40 15.11
CA THR A 189 9.79 -3.12 15.12
C THR A 189 10.22 -2.85 13.70
N ALA A 190 9.73 -1.77 13.10
CA ALA A 190 10.22 -1.36 11.79
C ALA A 190 11.64 -0.80 11.90
N GLY A 191 12.52 -1.23 10.99
CA GLY A 191 13.91 -0.76 10.91
C GLY A 191 14.04 0.71 10.47
N ILE A 192 12.97 1.26 9.88
CA ILE A 192 12.86 2.66 9.45
C ILE A 192 11.66 3.33 10.15
N ARG A 193 11.72 4.66 10.30
CA ARG A 193 10.62 5.41 10.92
C ARG A 193 9.36 5.22 10.08
N CYS A 194 8.32 4.64 10.67
CA CYS A 194 7.12 4.30 9.93
C CYS A 194 5.84 4.65 10.69
N ASP A 195 4.91 5.28 9.99
CA ASP A 195 3.56 5.40 10.51
C ASP A 195 2.87 4.05 10.29
N VAL A 196 2.72 3.25 11.35
CA VAL A 196 1.88 2.04 11.28
C VAL A 196 0.41 2.47 11.23
N TYR A 197 -0.37 1.94 10.28
CA TYR A 197 -1.76 2.34 10.07
C TYR A 197 -2.79 1.33 10.57
N ALA A 198 -2.48 0.02 10.50
CA ALA A 198 -3.29 -1.03 11.11
C ALA A 198 -2.57 -2.37 11.15
N TYR A 199 -3.22 -3.36 11.76
CA TYR A 199 -2.79 -4.74 11.86
C TYR A 199 -4.01 -5.66 11.85
N ASP A 200 -3.86 -6.85 11.29
CA ASP A 200 -4.81 -7.95 11.43
C ASP A 200 -4.15 -9.11 12.15
N ILE A 201 -4.54 -9.31 13.41
CA ILE A 201 -4.03 -10.42 14.23
C ILE A 201 -4.52 -11.78 13.73
N ASP A 202 -5.74 -11.86 13.19
CA ASP A 202 -6.29 -13.14 12.68
C ASP A 202 -5.42 -13.65 11.52
N LYS A 203 -4.72 -12.73 10.82
CA LYS A 203 -3.80 -13.03 9.72
C LYS A 203 -2.32 -12.86 10.06
N ASN A 204 -1.99 -12.39 11.25
CA ASN A 204 -0.64 -12.02 11.68
C ASN A 204 0.06 -10.97 10.77
N LEU A 205 -0.67 -9.96 10.31
CA LEU A 205 -0.16 -8.92 9.41
C LEU A 205 -0.17 -7.52 10.06
N VAL A 206 0.79 -6.68 9.68
CA VAL A 206 0.86 -5.25 10.02
C VAL A 206 1.01 -4.45 8.73
N SER A 207 0.26 -3.37 8.61
CA SER A 207 0.39 -2.37 7.54
C SER A 207 0.99 -1.07 8.06
N TYR A 208 1.98 -0.54 7.35
CA TYR A 208 2.68 0.69 7.73
C TYR A 208 3.15 1.46 6.50
N VAL A 209 3.32 2.78 6.66
CA VAL A 209 4.00 3.64 5.69
C VAL A 209 5.35 4.01 6.24
N CYS A 210 6.38 3.75 5.46
CA CYS A 210 7.74 4.18 5.71
C CYS A 210 7.94 5.59 5.16
N GLU A 211 8.46 6.50 5.98
CA GLU A 211 8.93 7.81 5.52
C GLU A 211 10.46 7.84 5.59
N GLY A 212 11.15 8.12 4.48
CA GLY A 212 12.61 8.19 4.43
C GLY A 212 13.10 9.23 3.42
N GLU A 213 14.19 9.92 3.74
CA GLU A 213 14.77 10.99 2.91
C GLU A 213 15.34 10.47 1.57
N ASN A 214 15.62 9.16 1.47
CA ASN A 214 16.19 8.49 0.28
C ASN A 214 15.16 7.65 -0.52
N LEU A 215 13.87 7.68 -0.17
CA LEU A 215 12.83 7.00 -0.96
C LEU A 215 12.51 7.84 -2.22
N LYS A 216 12.56 7.24 -3.42
CA LYS A 216 12.33 7.92 -4.72
C LYS A 216 11.01 8.72 -4.81
N THR A 217 10.04 8.45 -3.93
CA THR A 217 8.71 9.11 -3.85
C THR A 217 8.39 9.70 -2.46
N GLY A 218 9.31 9.65 -1.49
CA GLY A 218 9.18 10.24 -0.15
C GLY A 218 8.27 9.50 0.85
N LYS A 219 7.48 8.50 0.42
CA LYS A 219 6.73 7.57 1.27
C LYS A 219 6.59 6.22 0.55
N ASP A 220 6.74 5.11 1.25
CA ASP A 220 6.43 3.76 0.74
C ASP A 220 5.45 3.04 1.67
N PHE A 221 4.46 2.34 1.11
CA PHE A 221 3.56 1.51 1.91
C PHE A 221 4.09 0.08 1.98
N ALA A 222 3.98 -0.56 3.14
CA ALA A 222 4.45 -1.92 3.35
C ALA A 222 3.46 -2.73 4.20
N ILE A 223 3.38 -4.03 3.90
CA ILE A 223 2.69 -5.04 4.70
C ILE A 223 3.75 -6.00 5.23
N ALA A 224 3.92 -6.08 6.55
CA ALA A 224 4.79 -7.06 7.19
C ALA A 224 3.99 -8.20 7.80
N SER A 225 4.52 -9.40 7.64
CA SER A 225 4.15 -10.57 8.44
C SER A 225 4.86 -10.52 9.79
N MET A 226 4.10 -10.56 10.88
CA MET A 226 4.62 -10.47 12.25
C MET A 226 5.51 -11.65 12.69
N PRO A 227 5.27 -12.92 12.26
CA PRO A 227 6.08 -14.05 12.74
C PRO A 227 7.47 -14.18 12.12
N ASP A 228 7.66 -13.69 10.88
CA ASP A 228 8.87 -13.93 10.09
C ASP A 228 9.49 -12.65 9.50
N ASN A 229 8.96 -11.46 9.84
CA ASN A 229 9.40 -10.16 9.34
C ASN A 229 9.44 -10.08 7.81
N THR A 230 8.65 -10.87 7.09
CA THR A 230 8.59 -10.75 5.64
C THR A 230 7.81 -9.49 5.27
N ILE A 231 8.46 -8.58 4.53
CA ILE A 231 7.90 -7.29 4.14
C ILE A 231 7.52 -7.32 2.66
N SER A 232 6.26 -7.01 2.36
CA SER A 232 5.77 -6.75 1.00
C SER A 232 5.55 -5.26 0.82
N TYR A 233 6.35 -4.64 -0.03
CA TYR A 233 6.20 -3.22 -0.36
C TYR A 233 5.13 -3.04 -1.45
N CYS A 234 4.27 -2.05 -1.25
CA CYS A 234 3.37 -1.52 -2.26
C CYS A 234 3.86 -0.10 -2.57
N THR A 235 4.40 0.10 -3.77
CA THR A 235 4.83 1.42 -4.23
C THR A 235 3.62 2.34 -4.33
N PRO A 236 3.66 3.53 -3.68
CA PRO A 236 2.63 4.51 -3.88
C PRO A 236 2.86 5.37 -5.11
N PHE A 237 1.76 5.76 -5.75
CA PHE A 237 1.76 6.92 -6.60
C PHE A 237 1.73 8.18 -5.70
N ILE A 238 2.24 9.28 -6.23
CA ILE A 238 2.35 10.56 -5.51
C ILE A 238 0.92 11.07 -5.20
N ASN A 239 0.62 11.46 -3.96
CA ASN A 239 -0.69 11.93 -3.43
C ASN A 239 -1.77 10.87 -3.14
N ASP A 240 -1.39 9.60 -3.01
CA ASP A 240 -2.35 8.54 -2.67
C ASP A 240 -2.75 8.52 -1.19
N THR A 241 -4.01 8.11 -0.93
CA THR A 241 -4.53 7.83 0.42
C THR A 241 -4.67 6.32 0.61
N TYR A 242 -3.99 5.79 1.63
CA TYR A 242 -4.04 4.38 2.02
C TYR A 242 -4.82 4.22 3.33
N ILE A 243 -5.77 3.28 3.35
CA ILE A 243 -6.66 3.04 4.49
C ILE A 243 -6.74 1.53 4.74
N PRO A 244 -6.17 1.00 5.83
CA PRO A 244 -6.13 -0.45 6.04
C PRO A 244 -7.40 -1.03 6.67
N SER A 245 -7.61 -2.34 6.44
CA SER A 245 -8.71 -3.15 6.97
C SER A 245 -8.27 -4.50 7.48
N SER A 246 -9.14 -5.18 8.23
CA SER A 246 -8.98 -6.60 8.57
C SER A 246 -8.87 -7.49 7.33
N ASP A 247 -9.43 -7.08 6.20
CA ASP A 247 -9.44 -7.89 4.99
C ASP A 247 -8.32 -7.54 4.00
N GLY A 248 -7.71 -6.36 4.10
CA GLY A 248 -6.76 -5.83 3.14
C GLY A 248 -6.49 -4.35 3.31
N LEU A 249 -6.11 -3.66 2.24
CA LEU A 249 -5.78 -2.25 2.23
C LEU A 249 -6.59 -1.54 1.15
N PHE A 250 -7.34 -0.53 1.55
CA PHE A 250 -7.95 0.39 0.63
C PHE A 250 -6.94 1.44 0.16
N TRP A 251 -7.02 1.76 -1.11
CA TRP A 251 -6.21 2.75 -1.79
C TRP A 251 -7.13 3.68 -2.55
N ARG A 252 -6.93 4.98 -2.39
CA ARG A 252 -7.46 6.00 -3.28
C ARG A 252 -6.29 6.74 -3.91
N GLY A 253 -6.24 6.74 -5.23
CA GLY A 253 -5.26 7.51 -5.99
C GLY A 253 -5.90 8.28 -7.13
N HIS A 254 -5.06 8.99 -7.87
CA HIS A 254 -5.43 9.67 -9.10
C HIS A 254 -4.38 9.34 -10.18
N ASP A 255 -4.83 9.20 -11.42
CA ASP A 255 -3.95 8.92 -12.58
C ASP A 255 -3.56 10.24 -13.29
N PHE A 256 -2.67 10.18 -14.28
CA PHE A 256 -2.18 11.32 -15.06
C PHE A 256 -3.28 12.10 -15.81
N ASP A 257 -4.48 11.51 -15.96
CA ASP A 257 -5.65 12.12 -16.61
C ASP A 257 -6.63 12.82 -15.61
N ASP A 258 -6.19 13.16 -14.39
CA ASP A 258 -6.99 13.81 -13.33
C ASP A 258 -8.24 13.02 -12.88
N LYS A 259 -8.25 11.72 -13.14
CA LYS A 259 -9.32 10.82 -12.70
C LYS A 259 -8.96 10.17 -11.38
N TYR A 260 -9.97 9.98 -10.52
CA TYR A 260 -9.80 9.41 -9.19
C TYR A 260 -10.28 7.96 -9.15
N TYR A 261 -9.56 7.12 -8.42
CA TYR A 261 -9.85 5.70 -8.35
C TYR A 261 -9.76 5.18 -6.94
N VAL A 262 -10.47 4.08 -6.70
CA VAL A 262 -10.36 3.30 -5.47
C VAL A 262 -9.99 1.87 -5.81
N ARG A 263 -9.12 1.27 -5.00
CA ARG A 263 -8.73 -0.14 -5.09
C ARG A 263 -8.65 -0.74 -3.69
N PHE A 264 -8.94 -2.02 -3.61
CA PHE A 264 -8.74 -2.81 -2.41
C PHE A 264 -7.68 -3.88 -2.65
N PHE A 265 -6.61 -3.84 -1.89
CA PHE A 265 -5.54 -4.83 -1.84
C PHE A 265 -5.87 -5.82 -0.73
N GLY A 266 -6.57 -6.90 -1.06
CA GLY A 266 -6.79 -7.99 -0.10
C GLY A 266 -5.47 -8.56 0.41
N TYR A 267 -5.38 -8.84 1.72
CA TYR A 267 -4.23 -9.56 2.28
C TYR A 267 -4.11 -10.98 1.68
N ASP A 268 -5.24 -11.56 1.26
CA ASP A 268 -5.27 -12.72 0.36
C ASP A 268 -5.33 -12.23 -1.09
N ALA A 269 -4.48 -12.78 -1.96
CA ALA A 269 -4.45 -12.46 -3.39
C ALA A 269 -5.80 -12.71 -4.10
N ASN A 270 -6.66 -13.55 -3.55
CA ASN A 270 -8.02 -13.80 -4.05
C ASN A 270 -9.03 -12.74 -3.61
N LEU A 271 -8.68 -11.87 -2.66
CA LEU A 271 -9.53 -10.79 -2.14
C LEU A 271 -9.16 -9.42 -2.71
N SER A 272 -8.15 -9.34 -3.58
CA SER A 272 -7.79 -8.09 -4.25
C SER A 272 -8.85 -7.68 -5.27
N SER A 273 -9.25 -6.41 -5.25
CA SER A 273 -10.20 -5.85 -6.21
C SER A 273 -9.53 -5.28 -7.44
N ASP A 274 -10.33 -5.12 -8.49
CA ASP A 274 -10.04 -4.24 -9.62
C ASP A 274 -10.03 -2.77 -9.14
N TYR A 275 -9.57 -1.86 -9.99
CA TYR A 275 -9.73 -0.43 -9.72
C TYR A 275 -11.16 -0.01 -10.07
N TYR A 276 -11.69 0.95 -9.31
CA TYR A 276 -13.01 1.52 -9.56
C TYR A 276 -12.90 3.04 -9.65
N GLU A 277 -13.35 3.61 -10.77
CA GLU A 277 -13.39 5.07 -10.97
C GLU A 277 -14.40 5.70 -9.99
N VAL A 278 -13.97 6.76 -9.31
CA VAL A 278 -14.78 7.58 -8.40
C VAL A 278 -14.61 9.04 -8.76
N SER A 279 -15.45 9.92 -8.19
CA SER A 279 -15.30 11.35 -8.43
C SER A 279 -14.16 11.95 -7.59
N GLU A 280 -13.63 13.08 -8.05
CA GLU A 280 -12.66 13.90 -7.28
C GLU A 280 -13.20 14.30 -5.90
N ASP A 281 -14.49 14.60 -5.83
CA ASP A 281 -15.15 15.04 -4.60
C ASP A 281 -15.59 13.87 -3.70
N THR A 282 -15.29 12.62 -4.10
CA THR A 282 -15.63 11.43 -3.32
C THR A 282 -14.74 11.33 -2.07
N ASN A 283 -15.32 11.58 -0.90
CA ASN A 283 -14.74 11.19 0.38
C ASN A 283 -15.10 9.75 0.71
N ILE A 284 -14.18 9.06 1.39
CA ILE A 284 -14.37 7.68 1.84
C ILE A 284 -14.44 7.65 3.37
N PHE A 285 -15.51 7.10 3.89
CA PHE A 285 -15.71 6.81 5.31
C PHE A 285 -15.69 5.30 5.51
N TYR A 286 -14.93 4.85 6.49
CA TYR A 286 -14.45 3.48 6.53
C TYR A 286 -14.53 2.87 7.94
N ASP A 287 -14.72 1.56 8.00
CA ASP A 287 -14.77 0.73 9.21
C ASP A 287 -13.52 -0.16 9.32
N PRO A 288 -12.60 0.11 10.27
CA PRO A 288 -11.37 -0.66 10.52
C PRO A 288 -11.54 -2.19 10.54
N ALA A 289 -12.74 -2.67 10.86
CA ALA A 289 -13.04 -4.08 11.05
C ALA A 289 -13.53 -4.82 9.79
N SER A 290 -13.74 -4.17 8.63
CA SER A 290 -14.37 -4.87 7.48
C SER A 290 -13.95 -4.42 6.06
N ALA A 291 -14.13 -5.31 5.06
CA ALA A 291 -14.00 -5.02 3.62
C ALA A 291 -15.13 -4.15 3.02
N ALA A 292 -15.60 -3.13 3.73
CA ALA A 292 -16.62 -2.23 3.21
C ALA A 292 -16.30 -0.77 3.54
N CYS A 293 -16.68 0.11 2.62
CA CYS A 293 -16.56 1.55 2.81
C CYS A 293 -17.79 2.28 2.31
N VAL A 294 -18.02 3.47 2.86
CA VAL A 294 -19.00 4.42 2.36
C VAL A 294 -18.30 5.48 1.55
N LEU A 295 -18.71 5.60 0.29
CA LEU A 295 -18.36 6.69 -0.59
C LEU A 295 -19.39 7.80 -0.41
N THR A 296 -18.94 9.05 -0.30
CA THR A 296 -19.80 10.24 -0.32
C THR A 296 -19.22 11.29 -1.23
N ASP A 297 -20.05 11.95 -2.04
CA ASP A 297 -19.63 13.10 -2.84
C ASP A 297 -20.14 14.38 -2.17
N TYR A 298 -19.31 15.40 -1.98
CA TYR A 298 -19.75 16.68 -1.39
C TYR A 298 -19.99 17.76 -2.45
N VAL A 299 -21.04 18.57 -2.28
CA VAL A 299 -21.31 19.75 -3.12
C VAL A 299 -21.14 21.00 -2.27
N THR A 300 -20.30 21.92 -2.75
CA THR A 300 -20.12 23.25 -2.15
C THR A 300 -21.23 24.18 -2.62
N THR A 301 -22.06 24.71 -1.72
CA THR A 301 -23.05 25.75 -2.07
C THR A 301 -22.39 27.13 -2.11
N LEU A 302 -23.03 28.10 -2.77
CA LEU A 302 -22.61 29.52 -2.84
C LEU A 302 -22.38 30.20 -1.46
N SER A 303 -22.72 29.52 -0.34
CA SER A 303 -22.53 29.97 1.04
C SER A 303 -21.29 29.39 1.75
N ASN A 304 -20.42 28.62 1.08
CA ASN A 304 -19.34 27.82 1.68
C ASN A 304 -19.81 26.73 2.66
N ASP A 305 -21.09 26.33 2.60
CA ASP A 305 -21.57 25.16 3.34
C ASP A 305 -21.38 23.91 2.47
N THR A 306 -20.52 23.00 2.91
CA THR A 306 -20.25 21.72 2.24
C THR A 306 -21.31 20.70 2.67
N LYS A 307 -22.07 20.15 1.72
CA LYS A 307 -23.14 19.15 1.98
C LYS A 307 -22.93 17.88 1.19
N ALA A 308 -23.25 16.71 1.77
CA ALA A 308 -23.17 15.45 1.03
C ALA A 308 -24.28 15.40 -0.03
N SER A 309 -23.92 15.04 -1.26
CA SER A 309 -24.85 14.87 -2.37
C SER A 309 -25.50 13.48 -2.38
N GLY A 310 -24.83 12.48 -1.79
CA GLY A 310 -25.31 11.11 -1.63
C GLY A 310 -24.34 10.25 -0.83
N TYR A 311 -24.82 9.07 -0.42
CA TYR A 311 -24.03 8.06 0.28
C TYR A 311 -24.14 6.73 -0.46
N THR A 312 -23.00 6.09 -0.72
CA THR A 312 -22.93 4.81 -1.42
C THR A 312 -22.10 3.83 -0.61
N LEU A 313 -22.68 2.70 -0.21
CA LEU A 313 -21.93 1.60 0.37
C LEU A 313 -21.26 0.81 -0.76
N LEU A 314 -19.94 0.65 -0.71
CA LEU A 314 -19.19 -0.22 -1.60
C LEU A 314 -18.77 -1.48 -0.84
N ASP A 315 -19.21 -2.66 -1.30
CA ASP A 315 -18.67 -3.94 -0.85
C ASP A 315 -17.43 -4.26 -1.69
N LEU A 316 -16.26 -4.09 -1.07
CA LEU A 316 -14.96 -4.16 -1.74
C LEU A 316 -14.61 -5.57 -2.22
N SER A 317 -15.21 -6.61 -1.62
CA SER A 317 -15.00 -8.00 -2.04
C SER A 317 -15.71 -8.35 -3.34
N THR A 318 -16.71 -7.55 -3.73
CA THR A 318 -17.55 -7.82 -4.92
C THR A 318 -17.57 -6.68 -5.93
N GLY A 319 -17.13 -5.47 -5.56
CA GLY A 319 -17.23 -4.27 -6.38
C GLY A 319 -18.67 -3.78 -6.56
N ILE A 320 -19.58 -4.24 -5.70
CA ILE A 320 -21.00 -3.88 -5.76
C ILE A 320 -21.25 -2.67 -4.86
N THR A 321 -21.88 -1.65 -5.42
CA THR A 321 -22.36 -0.47 -4.70
C THR A 321 -23.83 -0.56 -4.37
N TYR A 322 -24.19 0.01 -3.22
CA TYR A 322 -25.56 0.13 -2.74
C TYR A 322 -25.82 1.59 -2.38
N ASP A 323 -26.80 2.21 -3.04
CA ASP A 323 -27.18 3.59 -2.77
C ASP A 323 -27.89 3.70 -1.40
N LEU A 324 -27.22 4.34 -0.45
CA LEU A 324 -27.73 4.64 0.89
C LEU A 324 -28.37 6.02 0.98
N THR A 325 -28.32 6.82 -0.10
CA THR A 325 -28.90 8.16 -0.15
C THR A 325 -30.37 8.25 0.26
N PRO A 326 -31.25 7.27 -0.07
CA PRO A 326 -32.65 7.31 0.33
C PRO A 326 -32.86 7.20 1.84
N ILE A 327 -31.87 6.73 2.60
CA ILE A 327 -31.98 6.43 4.04
C ILE A 327 -31.04 7.25 4.90
N CYS A 328 -29.97 7.82 4.33
CA CYS A 328 -29.01 8.64 5.06
C CYS A 328 -29.34 10.14 4.95
N ASN A 329 -29.12 10.88 6.04
CA ASN A 329 -29.22 12.33 6.04
C ASN A 329 -28.06 12.97 5.27
N LYS A 330 -28.35 13.64 4.15
CA LYS A 330 -27.37 14.39 3.34
C LYS A 330 -26.66 15.54 4.09
N ASP A 331 -27.24 16.00 5.18
CA ASP A 331 -26.69 17.08 6.00
C ASP A 331 -25.84 16.57 7.19
N SER A 332 -25.61 15.25 7.33
CA SER A 332 -24.86 14.67 8.45
C SER A 332 -24.05 13.44 8.05
N PHE A 333 -22.88 13.27 8.65
CA PHE A 333 -21.95 12.16 8.40
C PHE A 333 -22.55 10.80 8.73
N CYS A 334 -22.25 9.77 7.92
CA CYS A 334 -22.75 8.41 8.10
C CYS A 334 -21.60 7.43 8.39
N THR A 335 -21.74 6.58 9.42
CA THR A 335 -20.83 5.44 9.65
C THR A 335 -21.52 4.12 9.36
N VAL A 336 -20.73 3.10 9.04
CA VAL A 336 -21.23 1.73 8.89
C VAL A 336 -20.28 0.77 9.55
N THR A 337 -20.77 -0.40 9.93
CA THR A 337 -19.92 -1.56 10.21
C THR A 337 -20.54 -2.84 9.67
N LYS A 338 -19.71 -3.76 9.19
CA LYS A 338 -20.16 -5.07 8.70
C LYS A 338 -20.32 -6.05 9.86
N ILE A 339 -21.42 -6.80 9.86
CA ILE A 339 -21.56 -7.93 10.78
C ILE A 339 -20.84 -9.14 10.14
N LYS A 340 -19.68 -9.51 10.69
CA LYS A 340 -18.80 -10.56 10.15
C LYS A 340 -19.57 -11.85 9.90
N GLY A 341 -19.36 -12.48 8.75
CA GLY A 341 -20.05 -13.71 8.35
C GLY A 341 -21.48 -13.54 7.82
N THR A 342 -21.98 -12.30 7.70
CA THR A 342 -23.32 -12.01 7.17
C THR A 342 -23.26 -11.07 5.96
N SER A 343 -24.42 -10.86 5.31
CA SER A 343 -24.63 -9.80 4.31
C SER A 343 -25.16 -8.49 4.92
N SER A 344 -25.10 -8.36 6.24
CA SER A 344 -25.72 -7.26 6.97
C SER A 344 -24.70 -6.22 7.42
N TYR A 345 -25.11 -4.96 7.36
CA TYR A 345 -24.36 -3.81 7.83
C TYR A 345 -25.21 -3.01 8.80
N VAL A 346 -24.59 -2.50 9.87
CA VAL A 346 -25.19 -1.51 10.76
C VAL A 346 -24.77 -0.13 10.26
N VAL A 347 -25.72 0.78 10.12
CA VAL A 347 -25.53 2.12 9.57
C VAL A 347 -25.99 3.14 10.60
N VAL A 348 -25.15 4.13 10.91
CA VAL A 348 -25.48 5.26 11.78
C VAL A 348 -25.59 6.52 10.92
N SER A 349 -26.78 7.14 10.89
CA SER A 349 -27.03 8.41 10.20
C SER A 349 -27.68 9.42 11.17
N PRO A 350 -26.89 10.35 11.75
CA PRO A 350 -27.36 11.31 12.73
C PRO A 350 -28.45 12.24 12.20
N GLY A 351 -29.37 12.65 13.07
CA GLY A 351 -30.39 13.65 12.75
C GLY A 351 -31.58 13.13 11.93
N GLN A 352 -31.78 11.80 11.88
CA GLN A 352 -32.97 11.14 11.33
C GLN A 352 -33.92 10.69 12.46
N GLU A 353 -35.16 10.33 12.11
CA GLU A 353 -36.11 9.70 13.06
C GLU A 353 -35.60 8.34 13.57
N HIS A 354 -34.85 7.62 12.72
CA HIS A 354 -34.11 6.40 13.07
C HIS A 354 -32.63 6.61 12.77
N GLU A 355 -31.85 6.97 13.79
CA GLU A 355 -30.41 7.26 13.61
C GLU A 355 -29.56 6.01 13.38
N VAL A 356 -30.07 4.82 13.73
CA VAL A 356 -29.35 3.55 13.58
C VAL A 356 -30.21 2.52 12.87
N MET A 357 -29.65 1.95 11.81
CA MET A 357 -30.34 1.02 10.91
C MET A 357 -29.47 -0.22 10.64
N VAL A 358 -30.12 -1.32 10.31
CA VAL A 358 -29.49 -2.52 9.76
C VAL A 358 -29.98 -2.71 8.34
N ILE A 359 -29.04 -2.81 7.42
CA ILE A 359 -29.29 -3.10 6.01
C ILE A 359 -28.81 -4.53 5.71
N ASP A 360 -29.59 -5.28 4.95
CA ASP A 360 -29.18 -6.58 4.40
C ASP A 360 -28.97 -6.42 2.89
N THR A 361 -27.70 -6.47 2.45
CA THR A 361 -27.36 -6.20 1.05
C THR A 361 -27.97 -7.21 0.08
N LYS A 362 -28.36 -8.40 0.54
CA LYS A 362 -29.11 -9.38 -0.28
C LYS A 362 -30.52 -8.89 -0.65
N LEU A 363 -31.05 -7.89 0.04
CA LEU A 363 -32.38 -7.31 -0.21
C LEU A 363 -32.32 -6.03 -1.03
N TYR A 364 -31.11 -5.55 -1.35
CA TYR A 364 -30.86 -4.36 -2.16
C TYR A 364 -30.49 -4.73 -3.59
N GLU A 365 -30.94 -3.90 -4.54
CA GLU A 365 -30.40 -3.94 -5.89
C GLU A 365 -29.06 -3.21 -5.86
N GLY A 366 -27.98 -3.98 -6.00
CA GLY A 366 -26.64 -3.43 -6.08
C GLY A 366 -26.27 -3.09 -7.52
N THR A 367 -25.49 -2.03 -7.69
CA THR A 367 -24.87 -1.69 -8.97
C THR A 367 -23.44 -2.18 -8.96
N LYS A 368 -23.06 -3.04 -9.90
CA LYS A 368 -21.65 -3.40 -10.04
C LYS A 368 -20.91 -2.21 -10.66
N LEU A 369 -19.91 -1.66 -9.97
CA LEU A 369 -19.04 -0.67 -10.58
C LEU A 369 -18.30 -1.33 -11.75
N ALA A 370 -18.22 -0.61 -12.87
CA ALA A 370 -17.38 -1.06 -13.98
C ALA A 370 -15.94 -1.11 -13.45
N PRO A 371 -15.26 -2.26 -13.54
CA PRO A 371 -13.85 -2.29 -13.26
C PRO A 371 -13.18 -1.35 -14.26
N PHE A 372 -12.33 -0.49 -13.73
CA PHE A 372 -11.46 0.36 -14.48
C PHE A 372 -10.05 -0.23 -14.40
N SER A 373 -9.30 -0.13 -15.48
CA SER A 373 -7.86 -0.34 -15.47
C SER A 373 -7.26 1.06 -15.59
N PRO A 374 -6.65 1.63 -14.53
CA PRO A 374 -5.89 2.84 -14.71
C PRO A 374 -4.84 2.62 -15.75
N ASN A 375 -4.46 3.71 -16.41
CA ASN A 375 -3.19 3.77 -17.12
C ASN A 375 -2.04 3.76 -16.09
N VAL A 376 -2.13 2.93 -15.04
CA VAL A 376 -1.02 2.01 -14.80
C VAL A 376 -0.81 1.39 -16.17
N SER A 377 0.40 1.34 -16.66
CA SER A 377 0.72 0.32 -17.64
C SER A 377 0.47 -1.05 -16.99
N VAL A 378 -0.81 -1.45 -16.81
CA VAL A 378 -1.23 -2.77 -17.26
C VAL A 378 -0.72 -2.73 -18.66
N ALA A 379 0.41 -3.39 -18.86
CA ALA A 379 0.56 -4.21 -20.03
C ALA A 379 -0.77 -4.24 -20.79
N ASP A 380 -0.95 -3.50 -21.89
CA ASP A 380 -1.81 -4.13 -22.91
C ASP A 380 -1.22 -5.54 -22.97
N ASN A 381 -1.99 -6.62 -22.81
CA ASN A 381 -1.39 -7.95 -22.76
C ASN A 381 -0.74 -8.18 -24.13
N HIS A 382 0.44 -7.62 -24.29
CA HIS A 382 1.11 -7.45 -25.54
C HIS A 382 1.69 -8.81 -25.68
N HIS A 383 1.35 -9.42 -26.80
CA HIS A 383 1.78 -10.76 -27.08
C HIS A 383 2.89 -10.63 -28.10
N CYS A 384 3.99 -11.34 -27.86
CA CYS A 384 4.95 -11.58 -28.91
C CYS A 384 4.23 -12.26 -30.08
N SER A 385 4.50 -11.86 -31.33
CA SER A 385 3.86 -12.48 -32.48
C SER A 385 4.25 -13.96 -32.61
N ASP A 386 3.45 -14.71 -33.36
CA ASP A 386 3.73 -16.11 -33.71
C ASP A 386 5.10 -16.30 -34.36
N SER A 387 5.63 -15.23 -34.98
CA SER A 387 6.97 -15.23 -35.58
C SER A 387 8.08 -15.40 -34.55
N LEU A 388 7.84 -15.14 -33.26
CA LEU A 388 8.78 -15.31 -32.14
C LEU A 388 8.48 -16.55 -31.28
N SER A 389 7.65 -17.48 -31.76
CA SER A 389 7.19 -18.63 -30.97
C SER A 389 8.32 -19.53 -30.43
N GLN A 390 9.44 -19.68 -31.15
CA GLN A 390 10.57 -20.49 -30.66
C GLN A 390 11.33 -19.77 -29.55
N ALA A 391 11.59 -18.47 -29.72
CA ALA A 391 12.16 -17.63 -28.68
C ALA A 391 11.28 -17.60 -27.42
N LYS A 392 9.95 -17.51 -27.57
CA LYS A 392 9.02 -17.52 -26.44
C LYS A 392 9.05 -18.85 -25.67
N ALA A 393 9.16 -19.97 -26.38
CA ALA A 393 9.31 -21.28 -25.76
C ALA A 393 10.61 -21.36 -24.93
N LYS A 394 11.74 -20.90 -25.49
CA LYS A 394 13.03 -20.85 -24.77
C LYS A 394 12.98 -19.91 -23.56
N ALA A 395 12.34 -18.75 -23.68
CA ALA A 395 12.13 -17.83 -22.57
C ALA A 395 11.33 -18.52 -21.44
N SER A 396 10.23 -19.19 -21.78
CA SER A 396 9.40 -19.92 -20.80
C SER A 396 10.16 -21.03 -20.05
N GLU A 397 11.09 -21.71 -20.74
CA GLU A 397 11.96 -22.72 -20.11
C GLU A 397 12.91 -22.09 -19.07
N ILE A 398 13.49 -20.94 -19.40
CA ILE A 398 14.39 -20.19 -18.50
C ILE A 398 13.61 -19.63 -17.31
N GLU A 399 12.42 -19.05 -17.55
CA GLU A 399 11.50 -18.57 -16.50
C GLU A 399 11.18 -19.68 -15.50
N ALA A 400 10.81 -20.87 -15.99
CA ALA A 400 10.51 -22.02 -15.13
C ALA A 400 11.73 -22.51 -14.34
N LYS A 401 12.93 -22.46 -14.94
CA LYS A 401 14.18 -22.91 -14.33
C LYS A 401 14.63 -22.00 -13.18
N TYR A 402 14.58 -20.68 -13.36
CA TYR A 402 15.12 -19.72 -12.39
C TYR A 402 14.05 -18.99 -11.58
N GLY A 403 12.77 -19.13 -11.92
CA GLY A 403 11.68 -18.43 -11.26
C GLY A 403 11.67 -16.93 -11.56
N ILE A 404 12.11 -16.51 -12.73
CA ILE A 404 12.10 -15.11 -13.20
C ILE A 404 10.99 -14.90 -14.24
N THR A 405 10.86 -13.67 -14.73
CA THR A 405 10.01 -13.34 -15.88
C THR A 405 10.85 -12.80 -17.03
N ILE A 406 10.50 -13.14 -18.27
CA ILE A 406 11.18 -12.72 -19.48
C ILE A 406 10.15 -12.19 -20.49
N LEU A 407 10.33 -10.94 -20.90
CA LEU A 407 9.53 -10.28 -21.93
C LEU A 407 10.32 -10.21 -23.24
N ILE A 408 9.70 -10.59 -24.34
CA ILE A 408 10.27 -10.49 -25.69
C ILE A 408 9.26 -9.92 -26.68
N GLY A 409 9.74 -9.34 -27.77
CA GLY A 409 8.88 -8.69 -28.77
C GLY A 409 7.98 -7.64 -28.11
N ASN A 410 6.72 -7.55 -28.50
CA ASN A 410 5.81 -6.53 -27.99
C ASN A 410 5.49 -6.70 -26.50
N GLU A 411 5.75 -7.86 -25.87
CA GLU A 411 5.60 -8.02 -24.41
C GLU A 411 6.42 -6.97 -23.65
N ILE A 412 7.51 -6.44 -24.22
CA ILE A 412 8.34 -5.40 -23.60
C ILE A 412 7.60 -4.06 -23.42
N LEU A 413 6.49 -3.84 -24.11
CA LEU A 413 5.66 -2.64 -23.92
C LEU A 413 4.96 -2.64 -22.54
N ASP A 414 5.05 -3.75 -21.81
CA ASP A 414 4.56 -3.97 -20.45
C ASP A 414 5.55 -3.53 -19.36
N LEU A 415 6.68 -2.97 -19.78
CA LEU A 415 7.77 -2.50 -18.93
C LEU A 415 7.40 -1.27 -18.08
N GLY A 416 6.37 -0.52 -18.48
CA GLY A 416 5.99 0.76 -17.87
C GLY A 416 7.01 1.87 -18.14
N ASP A 417 6.78 3.06 -17.57
CA ASP A 417 7.60 4.25 -17.83
C ASP A 417 9.02 4.12 -17.26
N THR A 418 10.03 4.25 -18.13
CA THR A 418 11.46 4.21 -17.80
C THR A 418 12.04 5.60 -17.49
N LYS A 419 11.24 6.68 -17.63
CA LYS A 419 11.55 8.11 -17.47
C LYS A 419 12.63 8.71 -18.38
N TYR A 420 13.63 7.93 -18.78
CA TYR A 420 14.83 8.42 -19.46
C TYR A 420 15.17 7.66 -20.74
N TYR A 421 14.43 6.60 -21.08
CA TYR A 421 14.68 5.79 -22.26
C TYR A 421 13.40 5.50 -23.04
N GLU A 422 13.42 5.70 -24.35
CA GLU A 422 12.42 5.13 -25.23
C GLU A 422 12.84 3.68 -25.57
N ILE A 423 11.97 2.72 -25.27
CA ILE A 423 12.24 1.29 -25.47
C ILE A 423 11.61 0.83 -26.78
N ILE A 424 12.41 0.20 -27.65
CA ILE A 424 11.96 -0.26 -28.97
C ILE A 424 11.79 -1.78 -28.98
N SER A 425 10.58 -2.24 -29.34
CA SER A 425 10.30 -3.67 -29.55
C SER A 425 11.01 -4.17 -30.80
N GLY A 426 11.64 -5.34 -30.74
CA GLY A 426 12.19 -5.99 -31.95
C GLY A 426 11.14 -6.43 -32.97
N GLU A 427 9.84 -6.36 -32.63
CA GLU A 427 8.76 -6.53 -33.61
C GLU A 427 8.39 -5.24 -34.36
N ALA A 428 8.89 -4.09 -33.90
CA ALA A 428 8.77 -2.81 -34.63
C ALA A 428 9.79 -2.70 -35.77
N VAL A 429 10.79 -3.60 -35.81
CA VAL A 429 11.87 -3.62 -36.80
C VAL A 429 11.74 -4.85 -37.69
N ASP A 430 11.83 -4.63 -39.00
CA ASP A 430 11.77 -5.73 -39.99
C ASP A 430 13.12 -6.45 -40.07
N ARG A 431 13.23 -7.61 -39.41
CA ARG A 431 14.45 -8.45 -39.38
C ARG A 431 14.21 -9.81 -40.07
N GLU A 432 15.25 -10.33 -40.75
CA GLU A 432 15.16 -11.54 -41.58
C GLU A 432 15.08 -12.86 -40.76
N ALA A 433 15.65 -12.89 -39.56
CA ALA A 433 15.71 -14.07 -38.68
C ALA A 433 15.45 -13.72 -37.19
N PRO A 434 14.23 -13.28 -36.84
CA PRO A 434 13.96 -12.72 -35.52
C PRO A 434 14.15 -13.74 -34.38
N ASN A 435 13.71 -15.00 -34.51
CA ASN A 435 13.91 -16.00 -33.43
C ASN A 435 15.39 -16.22 -33.07
N ASP A 436 16.27 -16.33 -34.07
CA ASP A 436 17.65 -16.74 -33.83
C ASP A 436 18.38 -15.73 -32.94
N ILE A 437 18.14 -14.44 -33.17
CA ILE A 437 18.69 -13.34 -32.38
C ILE A 437 18.22 -13.41 -30.92
N TYR A 438 16.91 -13.56 -30.68
CA TYR A 438 16.40 -13.71 -29.32
C TYR A 438 16.91 -15.01 -28.65
N ILE A 439 17.01 -16.12 -29.39
CA ILE A 439 17.49 -17.39 -28.84
C ILE A 439 18.95 -17.28 -28.42
N ASP A 440 19.80 -16.61 -29.21
CA ASP A 440 21.19 -16.36 -28.85
C ASP A 440 21.29 -15.53 -27.58
N ALA A 441 20.53 -14.43 -27.48
CA ALA A 441 20.44 -13.62 -26.28
C ALA A 441 19.95 -14.40 -25.05
N LEU A 442 18.90 -15.22 -25.22
CA LEU A 442 18.37 -16.07 -24.16
C LEU A 442 19.35 -17.16 -23.71
N ASN A 443 20.20 -17.67 -24.61
CA ASN A 443 21.26 -18.61 -24.25
C ASN A 443 22.34 -17.92 -23.39
N VAL A 444 22.68 -16.66 -23.68
CA VAL A 444 23.60 -15.87 -22.85
C VAL A 444 22.99 -15.65 -21.47
N ILE A 445 21.70 -15.28 -21.39
CA ILE A 445 20.96 -15.18 -20.12
C ILE A 445 21.00 -16.51 -19.35
N ASP A 446 20.62 -17.63 -19.97
CA ASP A 446 20.61 -18.94 -19.31
C ASP A 446 22.00 -19.32 -18.76
N ASN A 447 23.07 -19.02 -19.51
CA ASN A 447 24.45 -19.26 -19.09
C ASN A 447 24.86 -18.38 -17.91
N ALA A 448 24.58 -17.08 -17.95
CA ALA A 448 24.88 -16.15 -16.86
C ALA A 448 24.10 -16.52 -15.59
N LEU A 449 22.80 -16.78 -15.68
CA LEU A 449 21.98 -17.13 -14.52
C LEU A 449 22.38 -18.47 -13.88
N ALA A 450 23.04 -19.36 -14.63
CA ALA A 450 23.51 -20.65 -14.11
C ALA A 450 24.68 -20.52 -13.13
N THR A 451 25.42 -19.41 -13.14
CA THR A 451 26.56 -19.19 -12.22
C THR A 451 26.08 -18.85 -10.80
N TYR A 452 24.88 -18.27 -10.67
CA TYR A 452 24.29 -17.84 -9.40
C TYR A 452 23.90 -19.00 -8.47
N PRO A 453 23.90 -18.81 -7.13
CA PRO A 453 23.46 -19.83 -6.17
C PRO A 453 22.04 -20.32 -6.38
N GLU A 454 21.80 -21.59 -6.07
CA GLU A 454 20.45 -22.14 -6.09
C GLU A 454 19.56 -21.31 -5.15
N GLY A 455 18.44 -20.82 -5.68
CA GLY A 455 17.50 -19.99 -4.92
C GLY A 455 17.87 -18.51 -4.84
N PHE A 456 18.99 -18.07 -5.42
CA PHE A 456 19.39 -16.65 -5.45
C PHE A 456 18.25 -15.76 -5.95
N PHE A 457 17.65 -16.06 -7.10
CA PHE A 457 16.59 -15.22 -7.68
C PHE A 457 15.28 -15.16 -6.86
N LYS A 458 15.10 -16.04 -5.86
CA LYS A 458 13.92 -16.00 -4.98
C LYS A 458 13.91 -14.77 -4.08
N VAL A 459 15.07 -14.18 -3.78
CA VAL A 459 15.17 -12.99 -2.91
C VAL A 459 14.54 -11.74 -3.52
N PHE A 460 14.36 -11.74 -4.85
CA PHE A 460 13.71 -10.67 -5.60
C PHE A 460 12.20 -10.81 -5.68
N LYS A 461 11.62 -11.96 -5.32
CA LYS A 461 10.18 -12.18 -5.43
C LYS A 461 9.42 -11.17 -4.58
N THR A 462 8.45 -10.50 -5.19
CA THR A 462 7.59 -9.52 -4.54
C THR A 462 6.12 -9.94 -4.67
N PHE A 463 5.26 -9.31 -3.86
CA PHE A 463 3.79 -9.30 -3.96
C PHE A 463 3.15 -10.65 -4.35
N ALA A 464 2.91 -11.55 -3.38
CA ALA A 464 2.20 -12.82 -3.60
C ALA A 464 2.70 -13.66 -4.80
N ASN A 465 4.01 -13.59 -5.10
CA ASN A 465 4.67 -14.21 -6.26
C ASN A 465 4.27 -13.63 -7.63
N LYS A 466 3.71 -12.42 -7.69
CA LYS A 466 3.28 -11.73 -8.91
C LYS A 466 4.24 -10.61 -9.36
N GLY A 467 5.36 -10.43 -8.66
CA GLY A 467 6.50 -9.62 -9.11
C GLY A 467 7.83 -10.31 -8.79
N GLY A 468 8.94 -9.71 -9.20
CA GLY A 468 10.24 -10.37 -9.15
C GLY A 468 11.30 -9.71 -10.02
N LEU A 469 12.34 -10.47 -10.34
CA LEU A 469 13.29 -10.10 -11.38
C LEU A 469 12.66 -10.35 -12.76
N ARG A 470 12.68 -9.34 -13.63
CA ARG A 470 12.11 -9.37 -14.98
C ARG A 470 13.13 -8.92 -15.99
N PHE A 471 13.51 -9.82 -16.89
CA PHE A 471 14.36 -9.51 -18.03
C PHE A 471 13.52 -9.12 -19.23
N SER A 472 13.96 -8.14 -20.02
CA SER A 472 13.30 -7.73 -21.25
C SER A 472 14.34 -7.59 -22.35
N LEU A 473 14.12 -8.30 -23.46
CA LEU A 473 14.98 -8.22 -24.65
C LEU A 473 14.39 -7.25 -25.66
N VAL A 474 15.13 -6.19 -25.97
CA VAL A 474 14.67 -5.06 -26.78
C VAL A 474 15.60 -4.86 -27.98
N ASP A 475 15.10 -4.19 -29.01
CA ASP A 475 15.89 -3.84 -30.20
C ASP A 475 16.82 -2.66 -29.95
N ASP A 476 16.35 -1.66 -29.21
CA ASP A 476 17.15 -0.50 -28.85
C ASP A 476 16.57 0.19 -27.60
N MET A 477 17.41 0.98 -26.95
CA MET A 477 17.09 1.85 -25.82
C MET A 477 17.58 3.25 -26.12
N ASN A 478 16.72 4.06 -26.72
CA ASN A 478 17.06 5.44 -27.06
C ASN A 478 17.07 6.30 -25.80
N SER A 479 18.24 6.82 -25.43
CA SER A 479 18.35 7.79 -24.34
C SER A 479 17.59 9.07 -24.69
N LEU A 480 16.71 9.51 -23.78
CA LEU A 480 16.02 10.79 -23.85
C LEU A 480 16.81 11.92 -23.16
N LYS A 481 17.92 11.58 -22.50
CA LYS A 481 18.71 12.48 -21.66
C LYS A 481 20.11 12.77 -22.22
N TYR A 482 20.70 11.81 -22.91
CA TYR A 482 22.08 11.84 -23.41
C TYR A 482 22.06 11.77 -24.93
N ASP A 483 22.91 12.57 -25.59
CA ASP A 483 22.84 12.75 -27.04
C ASP A 483 23.58 11.65 -27.82
N THR A 484 24.57 11.00 -27.18
CA THR A 484 25.49 10.05 -27.83
C THR A 484 25.68 8.74 -27.07
N PHE A 485 25.29 8.69 -25.79
CA PHE A 485 25.34 7.46 -25.00
C PHE A 485 24.24 6.47 -25.42
N GLN A 486 24.67 5.27 -25.80
CA GLN A 486 23.78 4.11 -26.01
C GLN A 486 24.02 3.09 -24.90
N ALA A 487 22.96 2.74 -24.19
CA ALA A 487 23.01 1.77 -23.11
C ALA A 487 22.90 0.35 -23.69
N ALA A 488 23.73 -0.58 -23.21
CA ALA A 488 23.58 -2.01 -23.51
C ALA A 488 22.59 -2.70 -22.54
N GLY A 489 22.44 -2.13 -21.34
CA GLY A 489 21.54 -2.59 -20.29
C GLY A 489 20.91 -1.41 -19.53
N LEU A 490 19.79 -1.67 -18.87
CA LEU A 490 19.12 -0.72 -17.99
C LEU A 490 18.38 -1.44 -16.87
N THR A 491 18.66 -1.06 -15.62
CA THR A 491 17.95 -1.59 -14.45
C THR A 491 17.12 -0.57 -13.68
N TYR A 492 15.84 -0.87 -13.45
CA TYR A 492 14.95 -0.02 -12.65
C TYR A 492 13.77 -0.76 -12.04
N LYS A 493 13.19 -0.18 -10.97
CA LYS A 493 12.01 -0.72 -10.29
C LYS A 493 10.70 -0.11 -10.83
N THR A 494 9.71 -0.96 -11.09
CA THR A 494 8.32 -0.54 -11.33
C THR A 494 7.32 -1.64 -10.93
N ASN A 495 6.17 -1.29 -10.33
CA ASN A 495 5.06 -2.23 -10.07
C ASN A 495 5.45 -3.58 -9.42
N GLY A 496 6.42 -3.57 -8.49
CA GLY A 496 6.93 -4.78 -7.84
C GLY A 496 7.99 -5.57 -8.64
N TRP A 497 8.38 -5.10 -9.82
CA TRP A 497 9.41 -5.70 -10.66
C TRP A 497 10.75 -4.98 -10.50
N TYR A 498 11.82 -5.76 -10.45
CA TYR A 498 13.18 -5.35 -10.76
C TYR A 498 13.38 -5.63 -12.25
N ASN A 499 13.26 -4.59 -13.07
CA ASN A 499 13.37 -4.71 -14.51
C ASN A 499 14.83 -4.62 -14.91
N ILE A 500 15.28 -5.58 -15.70
CA ILE A 500 16.56 -5.59 -16.40
C ILE A 500 16.23 -5.59 -17.89
N VAL A 501 16.45 -4.46 -18.54
CA VAL A 501 16.23 -4.31 -19.98
C VAL A 501 17.57 -4.46 -20.67
N LEU A 502 17.64 -5.30 -21.69
CA LEU A 502 18.87 -5.63 -22.40
C LEU A 502 18.63 -5.49 -23.90
N ASP A 503 19.53 -4.79 -24.56
CA ASP A 503 19.61 -4.81 -26.02
C ASP A 503 20.13 -6.19 -26.44
N TYR A 504 19.34 -6.92 -27.24
CA TYR A 504 19.70 -8.28 -27.63
C TYR A 504 20.92 -8.36 -28.53
N ASP A 505 21.34 -7.27 -29.20
CA ASP A 505 22.51 -7.24 -30.07
C ASP A 505 23.82 -7.04 -29.25
N TYR A 506 23.71 -6.54 -28.00
CA TYR A 506 24.84 -6.26 -27.12
C TYR A 506 24.87 -7.11 -25.84
N VAL A 507 23.96 -8.08 -25.69
CA VAL A 507 23.91 -8.89 -24.47
C VAL A 507 25.15 -9.78 -24.32
N THR A 508 25.83 -9.61 -23.19
CA THR A 508 26.96 -10.45 -22.76
C THR A 508 26.73 -10.94 -21.33
N VAL A 509 27.55 -11.89 -20.87
CA VAL A 509 27.51 -12.32 -19.46
C VAL A 509 27.81 -11.11 -18.57
N ASP A 510 28.85 -10.35 -18.87
CA ASP A 510 29.27 -9.15 -18.15
C ASP A 510 28.11 -8.13 -18.05
N THR A 511 27.41 -7.84 -19.15
CA THR A 511 26.23 -6.94 -19.15
C THR A 511 25.11 -7.47 -18.25
N ILE A 512 24.86 -8.78 -18.24
CA ILE A 512 23.83 -9.37 -17.35
C ILE A 512 24.26 -9.25 -15.89
N GLU A 513 25.53 -9.52 -15.58
CA GLU A 513 26.05 -9.44 -14.22
C GLU A 513 26.01 -8.00 -13.69
N HIS A 514 26.37 -7.05 -14.53
CA HIS A 514 26.26 -5.62 -14.29
C HIS A 514 24.82 -5.21 -13.91
N GLU A 515 23.84 -5.56 -14.74
CA GLU A 515 22.45 -5.19 -14.50
C GLU A 515 21.82 -5.97 -13.33
N VAL A 516 22.21 -7.24 -13.12
CA VAL A 516 21.80 -8.00 -11.93
C VAL A 516 22.37 -7.36 -10.67
N TRP A 517 23.59 -6.82 -10.69
CA TRP A 517 24.11 -6.06 -9.56
C TRP A 517 23.27 -4.83 -9.26
N HIS A 518 22.88 -4.04 -10.26
CA HIS A 518 21.97 -2.90 -10.02
C HIS A 518 20.65 -3.35 -9.36
N ALA A 519 20.14 -4.53 -9.70
CA ALA A 519 18.97 -5.10 -9.03
C ALA A 519 19.29 -5.52 -7.57
N VAL A 520 20.45 -6.13 -7.33
CA VAL A 520 20.94 -6.49 -5.98
C VAL A 520 21.10 -5.25 -5.12
N GLU A 521 21.77 -4.22 -5.61
CA GLU A 521 21.97 -2.93 -4.96
C GLU A 521 20.62 -2.33 -4.57
N GLN A 522 19.69 -2.26 -5.51
CA GLN A 522 18.32 -1.81 -5.26
C GLN A 522 17.58 -2.64 -4.21
N ARG A 523 17.93 -3.92 -4.02
CA ARG A 523 17.35 -4.79 -2.99
C ARG A 523 18.01 -4.59 -1.63
N ILE A 524 19.31 -4.29 -1.58
CA ILE A 524 20.05 -3.91 -0.37
C ILE A 524 19.53 -2.56 0.14
N GLU A 525 19.44 -1.56 -0.74
CA GLU A 525 18.95 -0.21 -0.41
C GLU A 525 17.51 -0.19 0.11
N MET A 526 16.74 -1.25 -0.13
CA MET A 526 15.40 -1.38 0.46
C MET A 526 15.42 -1.75 1.94
N GLU A 527 16.43 -2.47 2.41
CA GLU A 527 16.61 -2.77 3.84
C GLU A 527 17.41 -1.67 4.55
N ASP A 528 18.42 -1.14 3.86
CA ASP A 528 19.32 -0.11 4.35
C ASP A 528 19.49 0.97 3.27
N PRO A 529 18.67 2.04 3.27
CA PRO A 529 18.73 3.12 2.28
C PRO A 529 20.08 3.85 2.23
N ASP A 530 20.92 3.66 3.25
CA ASP A 530 22.21 4.29 3.42
C ASP A 530 23.37 3.27 3.16
N ALA A 531 23.06 2.06 2.69
CA ALA A 531 24.04 0.99 2.47
C ALA A 531 25.21 1.39 1.56
N PHE A 532 24.95 2.25 0.58
CA PHE A 532 25.96 2.78 -0.34
C PHE A 532 26.10 4.31 -0.22
N GLU A 533 25.99 4.84 1.01
CA GLU A 533 26.26 6.25 1.33
C GLU A 533 27.47 6.78 0.56
N CYS A 534 27.28 7.90 -0.15
CA CYS A 534 28.31 8.48 -1.01
C CYS A 534 29.63 8.70 -0.26
N GLU A 535 29.60 9.18 0.99
CA GLU A 535 30.82 9.43 1.76
C GLU A 535 31.62 8.15 2.08
N ALA A 536 30.93 7.05 2.41
CA ALA A 536 31.58 5.78 2.74
C ALA A 536 32.19 5.12 1.50
N TRP A 537 31.47 5.15 0.38
CA TRP A 537 31.98 4.64 -0.90
C TRP A 537 33.10 5.53 -1.47
N ASP A 538 32.93 6.85 -1.46
CA ASP A 538 33.92 7.80 -1.98
C ASP A 538 35.23 7.77 -1.19
N ALA A 539 35.20 7.42 0.10
CA ALA A 539 36.41 7.21 0.89
C ALA A 539 37.27 6.04 0.40
N LEU A 540 36.73 5.16 -0.45
CA LEU A 540 37.47 4.06 -1.08
C LEU A 540 38.13 4.47 -2.41
N ASN A 541 37.88 5.69 -2.91
CA ASN A 541 38.45 6.23 -4.14
C ASN A 541 39.80 6.95 -3.90
N PRO A 542 40.55 7.30 -4.97
CA PRO A 542 41.74 8.12 -4.84
C PRO A 542 41.43 9.47 -4.15
N PRO A 543 42.40 10.06 -3.44
CA PRO A 543 42.23 11.41 -2.87
C PRO A 543 41.83 12.43 -3.95
N ASP A 544 40.88 13.31 -3.59
CA ASP A 544 40.35 14.37 -4.46
C ASP A 544 39.66 13.89 -5.75
N PHE A 545 39.37 12.59 -5.87
CA PHE A 545 38.60 12.05 -6.99
C PHE A 545 37.11 12.40 -6.88
N HIS A 546 36.50 12.69 -8.03
CA HIS A 546 35.06 12.87 -8.16
C HIS A 546 34.58 12.22 -9.46
N TYR A 547 33.45 11.54 -9.40
CA TYR A 547 32.78 10.97 -10.56
C TYR A 547 32.37 12.04 -11.57
N SER A 548 32.51 11.75 -12.86
CA SER A 548 32.23 12.73 -13.93
C SER A 548 30.73 13.05 -14.04
N SER A 549 29.86 12.06 -13.78
CA SER A 549 28.42 12.08 -14.11
C SER A 549 28.11 12.40 -15.58
N ASP A 550 29.11 12.27 -16.47
CA ASP A 550 29.03 12.59 -17.89
C ASP A 550 29.15 11.31 -18.72
N PHE A 551 27.99 10.79 -19.11
CA PHE A 551 27.86 9.56 -19.90
C PHE A 551 28.13 9.79 -21.40
N ASP A 552 28.05 11.02 -21.90
CA ASP A 552 28.32 11.31 -23.32
C ASP A 552 29.82 11.39 -23.59
N ASN A 553 30.61 11.91 -22.64
CA ASN A 553 32.05 12.11 -22.82
C ASN A 553 32.91 11.33 -21.81
N TYR A 554 32.42 10.26 -21.19
CA TYR A 554 33.24 9.50 -20.21
C TYR A 554 34.54 8.95 -20.82
N LYS A 555 34.59 8.72 -22.14
CA LYS A 555 35.82 8.33 -22.87
C LYS A 555 36.68 9.54 -23.29
N ASP A 556 36.05 10.67 -23.59
CA ASP A 556 36.69 11.86 -24.20
C ASP A 556 37.14 12.93 -23.18
N ASN A 557 36.60 12.90 -21.95
CA ASN A 557 36.91 13.84 -20.85
C ASN A 557 38.37 13.83 -20.38
N TYR A 558 39.24 13.06 -21.04
CA TYR A 558 40.61 12.79 -20.62
C TYR A 558 41.69 13.34 -21.57
N GLU A 559 41.33 13.90 -22.73
CA GLU A 559 42.33 14.47 -23.65
C GLU A 559 42.97 15.77 -23.14
N ASP A 560 42.29 16.55 -22.26
CA ASP A 560 42.76 17.90 -21.94
C ASP A 560 43.24 18.17 -20.50
N ASN A 561 43.04 17.32 -19.47
CA ASN A 561 43.66 17.52 -18.13
C ASN A 561 43.69 16.33 -17.14
N ASN A 562 43.03 15.18 -17.40
CA ASN A 562 42.90 14.09 -16.41
C ASN A 562 43.67 12.79 -16.77
N ARG A 563 44.79 12.88 -17.49
CA ARG A 563 45.61 11.72 -17.89
C ARG A 563 46.04 10.82 -16.72
N TYR A 564 46.05 11.34 -15.49
CA TYR A 564 46.33 10.61 -14.26
C TYR A 564 45.25 9.58 -13.89
N ILE A 565 44.01 9.69 -14.41
CA ILE A 565 42.98 8.67 -14.12
C ILE A 565 43.36 7.31 -14.69
N LEU A 566 44.09 7.31 -15.82
CA LEU A 566 44.50 6.08 -16.47
C LEU A 566 45.41 5.29 -15.53
N ASP A 567 46.19 5.97 -14.69
CA ASP A 567 47.03 5.35 -13.65
C ASP A 567 46.20 4.65 -12.57
N TYR A 568 44.88 4.90 -12.51
CA TYR A 568 43.95 4.29 -11.56
C TYR A 568 43.12 3.12 -12.12
N LEU A 569 43.27 2.81 -13.42
CA LEU A 569 42.50 1.75 -14.08
C LEU A 569 43.27 0.43 -14.10
N LEU A 570 42.54 -0.68 -13.90
CA LEU A 570 43.09 -2.03 -14.03
C LEU A 570 43.47 -2.32 -15.49
N TYR A 571 42.55 -1.99 -16.41
CA TYR A 571 42.75 -2.10 -17.85
C TYR A 571 43.12 -0.73 -18.43
N ASN A 572 44.42 -0.50 -18.62
CA ASN A 572 44.96 0.65 -19.35
C ASN A 572 46.08 0.21 -20.32
N ASP A 573 46.34 1.01 -21.35
CA ASP A 573 47.48 0.83 -22.27
C ASP A 573 48.79 1.46 -21.71
N ASN A 574 48.87 1.71 -20.40
CA ASN A 574 49.94 2.53 -19.82
C ASN A 574 51.19 1.73 -19.46
N THR A 575 52.36 2.37 -19.60
CA THR A 575 53.68 1.70 -19.48
C THR A 575 54.23 1.68 -18.05
N TYR A 576 53.54 2.29 -17.09
CA TYR A 576 53.91 2.33 -15.67
C TYR A 576 52.76 1.79 -14.83
N TYR A 577 52.94 0.60 -14.26
CA TYR A 577 51.90 -0.16 -13.57
C TYR A 577 52.24 -0.28 -12.08
N ASP A 578 51.52 0.45 -11.22
CA ASP A 578 51.58 0.28 -9.76
C ASP A 578 50.26 -0.31 -9.26
N PRO A 579 50.22 -1.60 -8.86
CA PRO A 579 49.01 -2.23 -8.35
C PRO A 579 48.39 -1.52 -7.15
N ASN A 580 49.16 -0.72 -6.38
CA ASN A 580 48.62 0.04 -5.25
C ASN A 580 47.81 1.27 -5.67
N ASN A 581 47.93 1.69 -6.93
CA ASN A 581 47.21 2.83 -7.47
C ASN A 581 46.00 2.41 -8.31
N VAL A 582 45.64 1.12 -8.42
CA VAL A 582 44.47 0.69 -9.19
C VAL A 582 43.22 0.75 -8.31
N TYR A 583 42.30 1.68 -8.62
CA TYR A 583 41.05 1.93 -7.88
C TYR A 583 39.79 1.61 -8.69
N PHE A 584 39.89 1.51 -10.01
CA PHE A 584 38.78 1.30 -10.93
C PHE A 584 39.13 0.18 -11.90
N VAL A 585 38.13 -0.58 -12.35
CA VAL A 585 38.37 -1.67 -13.31
C VAL A 585 38.63 -1.09 -14.70
N GLU A 586 37.78 -0.17 -15.12
CA GLU A 586 37.87 0.49 -16.42
C GLU A 586 37.35 1.93 -16.37
N GLN A 587 37.33 2.59 -17.53
CA GLN A 587 36.91 3.98 -17.65
C GLN A 587 35.46 4.20 -17.22
N TYR A 588 34.56 3.25 -17.54
CA TYR A 588 33.15 3.37 -17.23
C TYR A 588 32.89 3.48 -15.73
N SER A 589 33.70 2.80 -14.91
CA SER A 589 33.69 2.86 -13.44
C SER A 589 33.91 4.27 -12.88
N THR A 590 34.36 5.24 -13.68
CA THR A 590 34.61 6.63 -13.24
C THR A 590 33.41 7.57 -13.49
N THR A 591 32.31 7.03 -14.02
CA THR A 591 31.12 7.81 -14.39
C THR A 591 30.23 8.12 -13.20
N THR A 592 29.88 7.10 -12.40
CA THR A 592 29.12 7.24 -11.14
C THR A 592 29.53 6.14 -10.16
N GLY A 593 29.22 6.30 -8.87
CA GLY A 593 29.43 5.23 -7.90
C GLY A 593 28.61 3.97 -8.17
N ASN A 594 27.42 4.10 -8.74
CA ASN A 594 26.59 2.96 -9.15
C ASN A 594 27.29 2.15 -10.25
N GLU A 595 27.77 2.83 -11.29
CA GLU A 595 28.50 2.18 -12.38
C GLU A 595 29.84 1.60 -11.91
N ASP A 596 30.55 2.24 -10.97
CA ASP A 596 31.77 1.69 -10.38
C ASP A 596 31.55 0.32 -9.73
N ARG A 597 30.49 0.20 -8.92
CA ARG A 597 30.13 -1.05 -8.24
C ARG A 597 29.68 -2.12 -9.23
N ALA A 598 28.84 -1.74 -10.19
CA ALA A 598 28.36 -2.67 -11.20
C ALA A 598 29.49 -3.17 -12.11
N THR A 599 30.38 -2.29 -12.56
CA THR A 599 31.54 -2.70 -13.36
C THR A 599 32.53 -3.54 -12.57
N LEU A 600 32.66 -3.34 -11.25
CA LEU A 600 33.48 -4.23 -10.43
C LEU A 600 32.91 -5.66 -10.39
N ILE A 601 31.58 -5.82 -10.41
CA ILE A 601 30.94 -7.15 -10.32
C ILE A 601 31.09 -7.97 -11.61
N GLU A 602 31.26 -7.33 -12.78
CA GLU A 602 31.42 -8.00 -14.08
C GLU A 602 32.56 -9.02 -14.11
N TYR A 603 33.46 -8.95 -13.13
CA TYR A 603 34.65 -9.80 -13.02
C TYR A 603 34.55 -10.75 -11.83
N PHE A 604 33.34 -11.08 -11.34
CA PHE A 604 33.23 -11.85 -10.11
C PHE A 604 33.76 -13.28 -10.21
N ASP A 605 33.65 -13.91 -11.38
CA ASP A 605 34.28 -15.21 -11.67
C ASP A 605 35.81 -15.13 -11.71
N ASP A 606 36.35 -13.93 -12.01
CA ASP A 606 37.78 -13.62 -12.10
C ASP A 606 38.27 -12.76 -10.93
N PHE A 607 37.57 -12.73 -9.79
CA PHE A 607 38.02 -11.98 -8.61
C PHE A 607 39.40 -12.38 -8.09
N ALA A 608 39.93 -13.52 -8.51
CA ALA A 608 41.34 -13.85 -8.31
C ALA A 608 42.29 -12.77 -8.88
N MET A 609 41.94 -12.14 -10.00
CA MET A 609 42.68 -11.02 -10.59
C MET A 609 42.61 -9.78 -9.69
N VAL A 610 41.45 -9.51 -9.10
CA VAL A 610 41.26 -8.35 -8.20
C VAL A 610 42.10 -8.45 -6.92
N LYS A 611 42.56 -9.66 -6.55
CA LYS A 611 43.35 -9.88 -5.32
C LYS A 611 44.68 -9.14 -5.28
N ASP A 612 45.25 -8.78 -6.42
CA ASP A 612 46.53 -8.09 -6.44
C ASP A 612 46.40 -6.56 -6.29
N TYR A 613 45.16 -6.03 -6.20
CA TYR A 613 44.86 -4.60 -6.17
C TYR A 613 44.17 -4.20 -4.86
N PRO A 614 44.90 -3.61 -3.89
CA PRO A 614 44.39 -3.36 -2.55
C PRO A 614 43.15 -2.46 -2.47
N ALA A 615 42.99 -1.49 -3.38
CA ALA A 615 41.84 -0.60 -3.35
C ALA A 615 40.57 -1.29 -3.90
N LEU A 616 40.68 -2.03 -5.00
CA LEU A 616 39.58 -2.85 -5.52
C LEU A 616 39.15 -3.94 -4.52
N GLN A 617 40.09 -4.55 -3.77
CA GLN A 617 39.74 -5.47 -2.69
C GLN A 617 38.88 -4.83 -1.60
N LYS A 618 39.19 -3.58 -1.20
CA LYS A 618 38.40 -2.87 -0.19
C LYS A 618 36.99 -2.55 -0.68
N LYS A 619 36.86 -2.16 -1.95
CA LYS A 619 35.56 -1.96 -2.61
C LYS A 619 34.74 -3.25 -2.64
N LEU A 620 35.37 -4.36 -3.02
CA LEU A 620 34.73 -5.67 -3.03
C LEU A 620 34.32 -6.12 -1.63
N GLU A 621 35.16 -5.92 -0.61
CA GLU A 621 34.81 -6.25 0.78
C GLU A 621 33.63 -5.39 1.27
N TYR A 622 33.59 -4.10 0.92
CA TYR A 622 32.46 -3.25 1.26
C TYR A 622 31.15 -3.77 0.65
N MET A 623 31.14 -4.10 -0.65
CA MET A 623 29.98 -4.70 -1.32
C MET A 623 29.60 -6.05 -0.71
N ARG A 624 30.60 -6.87 -0.38
CA ARG A 624 30.45 -8.18 0.27
C ARG A 624 29.75 -8.06 1.62
N GLU A 625 30.19 -7.14 2.47
CA GLU A 625 29.59 -6.87 3.77
C GLU A 625 28.10 -6.52 3.61
N LYS A 626 27.76 -5.65 2.65
CA LYS A 626 26.37 -5.29 2.36
C LYS A 626 25.54 -6.47 1.86
N CYS A 627 26.08 -7.33 1.01
CA CYS A 627 25.39 -8.56 0.62
C CYS A 627 25.17 -9.51 1.80
N ILE A 628 26.14 -9.65 2.71
CA ILE A 628 26.00 -10.52 3.89
C ILE A 628 24.97 -9.96 4.87
N GLU A 629 24.94 -8.65 5.09
CA GLU A 629 23.96 -7.98 5.95
C GLU A 629 22.52 -8.19 5.43
N THR A 630 22.31 -8.11 4.12
CA THR A 630 20.98 -8.25 3.50
C THR A 630 20.57 -9.69 3.22
N PHE A 631 21.46 -10.51 2.64
CA PHE A 631 21.14 -11.85 2.14
C PHE A 631 21.68 -12.99 3.01
N GLY A 632 22.56 -12.68 3.96
CA GLY A 632 23.27 -13.67 4.78
C GLY A 632 24.48 -14.32 4.09
N TYR A 633 24.76 -13.96 2.84
CA TYR A 633 25.90 -14.44 2.05
C TYR A 633 26.22 -13.45 0.92
N ALA A 634 27.45 -13.50 0.42
CA ALA A 634 27.82 -12.87 -0.85
C ALA A 634 27.75 -13.92 -1.97
N TYR A 635 26.97 -13.67 -3.01
CA TYR A 635 26.57 -14.69 -3.98
C TYR A 635 27.70 -15.16 -4.91
N TRP A 636 28.78 -14.38 -4.99
CA TRP A 636 30.02 -14.73 -5.70
C TRP A 636 31.00 -15.57 -4.87
N GLU A 637 30.74 -15.81 -3.58
CA GLU A 637 31.67 -16.53 -2.68
C GLU A 637 31.38 -18.04 -2.52
N LYS A 638 30.73 -18.65 -3.51
CA LYS A 638 30.39 -20.08 -3.44
C LYS A 638 31.56 -21.01 -3.08
#